data_AF-A0A933ZKI0-F1
#
_entry.id   AF-A0A933ZKI0-F1
#
_cell.length_a   1.000
_cell.length_b   1.000
_cell.length_c   1.000
_cell.angle_alpha   90.00
_cell.angle_beta   90.00
_cell.angle_gamma   90.00
#
_symmetry.space_group_name_H-M   'P 1'
#
loop_
_entity.id
_entity.type
_entity.pdbx_description
1 polymer ?
#
loop_
_entity_poly.entity_id
_entity_poly.type
_entity_poly.pdbx_seq_one_letter_code
_entity_poly.pdbx_strand_id
1 'polypeptide(L)'
;MSLSARRFLLPGSLVFCGALAAACHCPAPPPAAPCPCLSTKQPVSSTPDFKPGPEQCADSVGAEPKVYEMETVEDTGVLRVFADGFVDLPVRERLLAYWLSQAAIAGEPITWDQRSRFGLAIKELVEELTLHAKAMDPVVRPKIELFAKKVWINKGMYEGWTQRKIAPSFTRQELTLAARAALKDGAKLQGVTSEAELDKHLASLDKLLFDPKFEPFGVSKNPPKGQDSITASAANYYEGLTLRDLKDYKETHPLNSRLVKKGNSIEEQVYRATPPGRYTAELTKMVAALRKALPYAADAQRKNLEALIAYFEKGDHEDFRRFNIGWVKDDPQVDTILGFIEEYGDPRGVHAEFEGAVFAVDRARSTVMKKVASEAAYFESRMPWLDAYKRTEFKPPVANAVLALVLTGGAAPVTPVGINLPNEQDIRQTHGSKNFYLSGVDDAGSAVRGKAIGQQLILPSYTVDYDRCAPSIFPAAVALHEITGHGSGKTNPALKQDPKAALREYGSTLEEARAELVALHVAWDPKARELGLIPDERCAEMMAQSYPARMLFRLRMIAKGEVIEEDHIRAQSLIVRFAMEKGAVKEQWRDGHLYLEVVDYKLWQKATDELLAELMRIKAEGDHAKAKELIDKHGAKLIPKWRDDVVARLKAAGVPSHFAFVSPRLKALTDDKGNVVDATIVDSLSLVETALIDAGKKPMP
;
A
#
# COMPACT_ATOMS: atom_id res chain seq x y z
N MET A 1 43.06 13.25 38.96
CA MET A 1 43.18 12.16 39.97
C MET A 1 42.84 10.87 39.24
N SER A 2 43.79 10.17 38.62
CA SER A 2 44.88 9.33 39.14
C SER A 2 44.49 7.85 39.28
N LEU A 3 45.34 7.01 38.66
CA LEU A 3 45.55 5.55 38.81
C LEU A 3 44.55 4.61 38.07
N SER A 4 44.94 3.81 37.06
CA SER A 4 46.08 2.91 36.80
C SER A 4 45.93 1.48 37.37
N ALA A 5 46.15 0.50 36.47
CA ALA A 5 46.74 -0.86 36.63
C ALA A 5 45.85 -1.94 35.98
N ARG A 6 46.20 -2.55 34.83
CA ARG A 6 47.29 -3.51 34.46
C ARG A 6 47.03 -4.99 34.83
N ARG A 7 46.87 -5.78 33.75
CA ARG A 7 47.48 -7.10 33.39
C ARG A 7 47.24 -8.36 34.23
N PHE A 8 46.92 -9.48 33.55
CA PHE A 8 47.67 -10.77 33.40
C PHE A 8 46.90 -11.62 32.34
N LEU A 9 47.40 -12.00 31.14
CA LEU A 9 48.42 -13.00 30.69
C LEU A 9 48.03 -14.51 30.84
N LEU A 10 47.53 -15.11 29.73
CA LEU A 10 47.82 -16.42 29.06
C LEU A 10 47.74 -17.77 29.87
N PRO A 11 47.90 -18.99 29.26
CA PRO A 11 47.27 -19.63 28.07
C PRO A 11 46.95 -21.17 28.24
N GLY A 12 46.40 -21.82 27.21
CA GLY A 12 46.49 -23.29 26.94
C GLY A 12 45.51 -24.20 27.69
N SER A 13 45.09 -25.40 27.23
CA SER A 13 45.42 -26.24 26.09
C SER A 13 44.34 -27.33 25.92
N LEU A 14 44.22 -27.82 24.67
CA LEU A 14 43.80 -29.15 24.17
C LEU A 14 43.24 -30.23 25.12
N VAL A 15 42.27 -31.03 24.62
CA VAL A 15 42.44 -32.47 24.32
C VAL A 15 41.22 -33.03 23.55
N PHE A 16 41.54 -33.80 22.50
CA PHE A 16 40.71 -34.66 21.65
C PHE A 16 40.17 -35.89 22.43
N CYS A 17 38.97 -36.36 22.11
CA CYS A 17 38.72 -37.81 21.98
C CYS A 17 37.49 -38.06 21.12
N GLY A 18 37.66 -38.90 20.09
CA GLY A 18 36.60 -39.32 19.18
C GLY A 18 36.17 -40.77 19.39
N ALA A 19 35.25 -41.18 18.51
CA ALA A 19 34.69 -42.51 18.27
C ALA A 19 33.53 -42.91 19.21
N LEU A 20 32.45 -43.60 18.79
CA LEU A 20 32.21 -44.49 17.64
C LEU A 20 30.71 -44.51 17.27
N ALA A 21 30.42 -44.87 16.01
CA ALA A 21 29.10 -45.03 15.42
C ALA A 21 28.46 -46.42 15.65
N ALA A 22 27.12 -46.48 15.65
CA ALA A 22 26.27 -47.58 15.15
C ALA A 22 24.80 -47.12 15.15
N ALA A 23 24.20 -46.80 13.99
CA ALA A 23 23.47 -47.70 13.08
C ALA A 23 22.02 -48.00 13.53
N CYS A 24 21.04 -47.36 12.87
CA CYS A 24 19.71 -47.89 12.57
C CYS A 24 19.19 -47.19 11.30
N HIS A 25 19.13 -47.94 10.19
CA HIS A 25 18.53 -47.54 8.92
C HIS A 25 17.05 -47.96 8.92
N CYS A 26 16.13 -47.03 8.62
CA CYS A 26 14.76 -47.35 8.17
C CYS A 26 14.59 -46.84 6.73
N PRO A 27 14.05 -47.63 5.79
CA PRO A 27 13.80 -47.19 4.43
C PRO A 27 12.52 -46.34 4.36
N ALA A 28 12.54 -45.29 3.53
CA ALA A 28 11.37 -44.48 3.21
C ALA A 28 10.35 -45.29 2.37
N PRO A 29 9.02 -45.03 2.50
CA PRO A 29 8.01 -45.71 1.69
C PRO A 29 8.03 -45.19 0.23
N PRO A 30 7.63 -46.03 -0.75
CA PRO A 30 7.60 -45.61 -2.15
C PRO A 30 6.47 -44.61 -2.42
N PRO A 31 6.62 -43.72 -3.42
CA PRO A 31 5.56 -42.78 -3.79
C PRO A 31 4.37 -43.52 -4.40
N ALA A 32 3.17 -43.06 -4.04
CA ALA A 32 1.90 -43.59 -4.53
C ALA A 32 1.79 -43.42 -6.07
N ALA A 33 1.35 -44.47 -6.76
CA ALA A 33 1.09 -44.44 -8.19
C ALA A 33 -0.09 -43.51 -8.54
N PRO A 34 -0.03 -42.76 -9.66
CA PRO A 34 -1.14 -41.91 -10.09
C PRO A 34 -2.32 -42.75 -10.61
N CYS A 35 -3.53 -42.34 -10.23
CA CYS A 35 -4.79 -42.87 -10.75
C CYS A 35 -4.97 -42.55 -12.25
N PRO A 36 -5.49 -43.47 -13.09
CA PRO A 36 -5.72 -43.19 -14.51
C PRO A 36 -7.00 -42.39 -14.75
N CYS A 37 -6.91 -41.35 -15.58
CA CYS A 37 -8.04 -40.55 -16.02
C CYS A 37 -9.00 -41.35 -16.93
N LEU A 38 -10.28 -41.39 -16.56
CA LEU A 38 -11.37 -41.87 -17.40
C LEU A 38 -11.68 -40.84 -18.50
N SER A 39 -11.36 -41.20 -19.74
CA SER A 39 -11.79 -40.47 -20.94
C SER A 39 -13.26 -40.77 -21.25
N THR A 40 -14.10 -39.74 -21.26
CA THR A 40 -15.40 -39.80 -21.96
C THR A 40 -15.31 -38.90 -23.20
N LYS A 41 -15.20 -39.54 -24.36
CA LYS A 41 -15.38 -38.92 -25.68
C LYS A 41 -16.88 -38.78 -25.95
N GLN A 42 -17.33 -37.64 -26.48
CA GLN A 42 -18.21 -37.52 -27.69
C GLN A 42 -18.55 -36.05 -28.06
N PRO A 43 -19.04 -35.73 -29.29
CA PRO A 43 -18.29 -34.89 -30.23
C PRO A 43 -18.94 -33.53 -30.62
N VAL A 44 -18.19 -32.83 -31.46
CA VAL A 44 -18.23 -31.43 -31.94
C VAL A 44 -19.19 -31.18 -33.12
N SER A 45 -19.67 -29.93 -33.26
CA SER A 45 -19.91 -29.22 -34.54
C SER A 45 -19.74 -27.70 -34.30
N SER A 46 -19.23 -26.79 -35.14
CA SER A 46 -18.46 -26.79 -36.39
C SER A 46 -18.16 -25.31 -36.73
N THR A 47 -16.89 -24.87 -36.88
CA THR A 47 -16.37 -23.76 -37.75
C THR A 47 -14.87 -23.49 -37.49
N PRO A 48 -14.10 -22.86 -38.43
CA PRO A 48 -12.83 -23.41 -38.91
C PRO A 48 -11.54 -22.87 -38.28
N ASP A 49 -10.55 -23.78 -38.20
CA ASP A 49 -9.09 -23.62 -38.25
C ASP A 49 -8.44 -22.42 -37.57
N PHE A 50 -8.37 -22.50 -36.24
CA PHE A 50 -7.21 -22.03 -35.48
C PHE A 50 -6.47 -23.28 -34.98
N LYS A 51 -5.19 -23.45 -35.34
CA LYS A 51 -4.34 -24.50 -34.75
C LYS A 51 -3.75 -23.95 -33.45
N PRO A 52 -4.20 -24.36 -32.25
CA PRO A 52 -3.50 -24.01 -31.03
C PRO A 52 -2.18 -24.79 -31.00
N GLY A 53 -1.09 -24.13 -30.62
CA GLY A 53 0.14 -24.81 -30.18
C GLY A 53 -0.15 -25.69 -28.96
N PRO A 54 0.73 -26.66 -28.65
CA PRO A 54 0.44 -27.70 -27.66
C PRO A 54 0.04 -27.10 -26.32
N GLU A 55 -1.11 -27.55 -25.81
CA GLU A 55 -1.64 -27.28 -24.48
C GLU A 55 -0.54 -27.51 -23.44
N GLN A 56 -0.08 -26.42 -22.80
CA GLN A 56 0.54 -26.52 -21.49
C GLN A 56 -0.57 -26.83 -20.50
N CYS A 57 -0.89 -28.12 -20.35
CA CYS A 57 -1.55 -28.60 -19.16
C CYS A 57 -0.66 -28.27 -17.96
N ALA A 58 -1.21 -27.50 -17.03
CA ALA A 58 -0.54 -27.11 -15.80
C ALA A 58 -0.32 -28.33 -14.89
N ASP A 59 0.87 -28.91 -14.97
CA ASP A 59 1.44 -29.69 -13.89
C ASP A 59 2.08 -28.71 -12.89
N SER A 60 1.35 -28.30 -11.85
CA SER A 60 1.92 -27.49 -10.76
C SER A 60 2.65 -28.37 -9.74
N VAL A 61 3.66 -29.10 -10.18
CA VAL A 61 4.69 -29.70 -9.33
C VAL A 61 6.05 -29.20 -9.83
N GLY A 62 6.55 -28.13 -9.20
CA GLY A 62 7.89 -27.60 -9.48
C GLY A 62 7.99 -26.13 -9.92
N ALA A 63 7.05 -25.25 -9.54
CA ALA A 63 7.31 -23.81 -9.68
C ALA A 63 8.43 -23.39 -8.70
N GLU A 64 9.47 -22.72 -9.21
CA GLU A 64 10.49 -22.12 -8.34
C GLU A 64 9.83 -21.17 -7.33
N PRO A 65 10.34 -21.08 -6.08
CA PRO A 65 9.78 -20.18 -5.08
C PRO A 65 9.78 -18.74 -5.57
N LYS A 66 8.63 -18.06 -5.47
CA LYS A 66 8.54 -16.62 -5.79
C LYS A 66 9.49 -15.81 -4.90
N VAL A 67 10.34 -15.00 -5.55
CA VAL A 67 11.22 -14.05 -4.87
C VAL A 67 10.53 -12.69 -4.83
N TYR A 68 10.00 -12.33 -3.65
CA TYR A 68 9.33 -11.04 -3.43
C TYR A 68 10.33 -9.92 -3.12
N GLU A 69 11.36 -10.17 -2.31
CA GLU A 69 12.35 -9.16 -1.94
C GLU A 69 13.33 -8.92 -3.11
N MET A 70 13.39 -7.70 -3.63
CA MET A 70 14.33 -7.35 -4.70
C MET A 70 15.59 -6.68 -4.16
N GLU A 71 15.41 -5.64 -3.34
CA GLU A 71 16.51 -4.90 -2.72
C GLU A 71 16.02 -4.12 -1.50
N THR A 72 16.95 -3.58 -0.71
CA THR A 72 16.66 -2.63 0.36
C THR A 72 17.36 -1.31 0.06
N VAL A 73 16.58 -0.23 0.01
CA VAL A 73 17.04 1.14 -0.20
C VAL A 73 17.00 1.87 1.14
N GLU A 74 18.15 2.02 1.78
CA GLU A 74 18.29 2.44 3.19
C GLU A 74 17.46 1.58 4.14
N ASP A 75 16.29 2.05 4.56
CA ASP A 75 15.38 1.37 5.47
C ASP A 75 14.06 0.94 4.78
N THR A 76 13.97 1.08 3.46
CA THR A 76 12.80 0.70 2.67
C THR A 76 13.08 -0.55 1.85
N GLY A 77 12.32 -1.61 2.11
CA GLY A 77 12.37 -2.85 1.32
C GLY A 77 11.58 -2.67 0.04
N VAL A 78 12.22 -2.90 -1.10
CA VAL A 78 11.57 -2.86 -2.41
C VAL A 78 11.14 -4.28 -2.76
N LEU A 79 9.82 -4.47 -2.84
CA LEU A 79 9.18 -5.76 -3.01
C LEU A 79 8.48 -5.85 -4.37
N ARG A 80 8.56 -7.02 -4.98
CA ARG A 80 7.89 -7.36 -6.22
C ARG A 80 6.46 -7.81 -5.95
N VAL A 81 5.53 -7.35 -6.77
CA VAL A 81 4.14 -7.81 -6.76
C VAL A 81 3.91 -8.71 -7.96
N PHE A 82 3.28 -9.85 -7.72
CA PHE A 82 2.93 -10.82 -8.76
C PHE A 82 1.43 -10.78 -9.06
N ALA A 83 1.06 -11.11 -10.29
CA ALA A 83 -0.32 -11.17 -10.75
C ALA A 83 -0.57 -12.38 -11.66
N ASP A 84 -0.20 -13.58 -11.17
CA ASP A 84 -0.21 -14.83 -11.95
C ASP A 84 -1.54 -15.11 -12.66
N GLY A 85 -2.68 -14.80 -12.02
CA GLY A 85 -4.01 -15.03 -12.61
C GLY A 85 -4.31 -14.18 -13.85
N PHE A 86 -3.43 -13.25 -14.25
CA PHE A 86 -3.59 -12.46 -15.47
C PHE A 86 -3.56 -13.34 -16.74
N VAL A 87 -2.73 -14.38 -16.77
CA VAL A 87 -2.58 -15.23 -17.98
C VAL A 87 -3.85 -16.01 -18.31
N ASP A 88 -4.67 -16.27 -17.29
CA ASP A 88 -5.94 -17.00 -17.40
C ASP A 88 -7.11 -16.13 -17.88
N LEU A 89 -6.93 -14.80 -17.95
CA LEU A 89 -7.97 -13.89 -18.43
C LEU A 89 -8.21 -14.10 -19.93
N PRO A 90 -9.45 -14.08 -20.43
CA PRO A 90 -9.72 -14.03 -21.87
C PRO A 90 -9.00 -12.84 -22.55
N VAL A 91 -8.61 -13.00 -23.82
CA VAL A 91 -7.92 -11.97 -24.62
C VAL A 91 -8.59 -10.59 -24.53
N ARG A 92 -9.93 -10.56 -24.57
CA ARG A 92 -10.71 -9.32 -24.44
C ARG A 92 -10.40 -8.59 -23.12
N GLU A 93 -10.31 -9.31 -22.01
CA GLU A 93 -10.01 -8.72 -20.69
C GLU A 93 -8.54 -8.33 -20.57
N ARG A 94 -7.61 -9.08 -21.18
CA ARG A 94 -6.20 -8.68 -21.25
C ARG A 94 -5.99 -7.39 -22.06
N LEU A 95 -6.73 -7.23 -23.16
CA LEU A 95 -6.72 -6.00 -23.96
C LEU A 95 -7.34 -4.82 -23.21
N LEU A 96 -8.45 -5.04 -22.49
CA LEU A 96 -9.04 -4.05 -21.60
C LEU A 96 -8.02 -3.61 -20.53
N ALA A 97 -7.42 -4.56 -19.83
CA ALA A 97 -6.41 -4.30 -18.80
C ALA A 97 -5.23 -3.52 -19.36
N TYR A 98 -4.71 -3.91 -20.53
CA TYR A 98 -3.60 -3.22 -21.18
C TYR A 98 -3.91 -1.74 -21.43
N TRP A 99 -5.06 -1.42 -22.04
CA TRP A 99 -5.39 -0.02 -22.35
C TRP A 99 -5.71 0.81 -21.10
N LEU A 100 -6.33 0.22 -20.07
CA LEU A 100 -6.48 0.86 -18.77
C LEU A 100 -5.12 1.14 -18.12
N SER A 101 -4.17 0.19 -18.19
CA SER A 101 -2.80 0.37 -17.69
C SER A 101 -2.07 1.49 -18.42
N GLN A 102 -2.23 1.63 -19.73
CA GLN A 102 -1.66 2.76 -20.48
C GLN A 102 -2.27 4.10 -20.05
N ALA A 103 -3.57 4.13 -19.71
CA ALA A 103 -4.22 5.33 -19.18
C ALA A 103 -3.65 5.72 -17.80
N ALA A 104 -3.47 4.76 -16.90
CA ALA A 104 -2.87 4.98 -15.59
C ALA A 104 -1.43 5.52 -15.69
N ILE A 105 -0.57 4.88 -16.50
CA ILE A 105 0.82 5.31 -16.74
C ILE A 105 0.88 6.73 -17.33
N ALA A 106 -0.05 7.09 -18.21
CA ALA A 106 -0.08 8.42 -18.81
C ALA A 106 -0.25 9.56 -17.79
N GLY A 107 -0.91 9.30 -16.66
CA GLY A 107 -1.11 10.28 -15.59
C GLY A 107 0.03 10.36 -14.57
N GLU A 108 0.96 9.40 -14.59
CA GLU A 108 2.08 9.32 -13.65
C GLU A 108 2.83 10.65 -13.43
N PRO A 109 3.15 11.47 -14.47
CA PRO A 109 3.85 12.74 -14.26
C PRO A 109 3.07 13.77 -13.42
N ILE A 110 1.73 13.68 -13.37
CA ILE A 110 0.88 14.63 -12.65
C ILE A 110 1.22 14.62 -11.16
N THR A 111 1.35 13.43 -10.56
CA THR A 111 1.67 13.27 -9.13
C THR A 111 3.00 13.91 -8.75
N TRP A 112 4.02 13.83 -9.63
CA TRP A 112 5.31 14.48 -9.37
C TRP A 112 5.17 16.00 -9.27
N ASP A 113 4.42 16.60 -10.19
CA ASP A 113 4.17 18.04 -10.17
C ASP A 113 3.24 18.45 -9.01
N GLN A 114 2.26 17.62 -8.64
CA GLN A 114 1.40 17.86 -7.47
C GLN A 114 2.17 17.83 -6.15
N ARG A 115 3.15 16.93 -5.99
CA ARG A 115 3.96 16.84 -4.76
C ARG A 115 4.96 17.98 -4.59
N SER A 116 5.41 18.59 -5.69
CA SER A 116 6.28 19.76 -5.64
C SER A 116 6.34 20.46 -7.00
N ARG A 117 6.42 21.80 -6.99
CA ARG A 117 6.69 22.58 -8.21
C ARG A 117 8.04 22.26 -8.88
N PHE A 118 8.94 21.55 -8.20
CA PHE A 118 10.21 21.07 -8.74
C PHE A 118 10.16 19.59 -9.14
N GLY A 119 9.04 18.90 -8.93
CA GLY A 119 8.95 17.44 -9.04
C GLY A 119 9.31 16.91 -10.42
N LEU A 120 8.81 17.53 -11.49
CA LEU A 120 9.14 17.13 -12.86
C LEU A 120 10.61 17.36 -13.22
N ALA A 121 11.20 18.47 -12.78
CA ALA A 121 12.62 18.76 -13.01
C ALA A 121 13.52 17.75 -12.26
N ILE A 122 13.15 17.39 -11.04
CA ILE A 122 13.85 16.36 -10.26
C ILE A 122 13.69 14.99 -10.91
N LYS A 123 12.48 14.65 -11.37
CA LYS A 123 12.20 13.39 -12.10
C LYS A 123 13.12 13.26 -13.31
N GLU A 124 13.15 14.28 -14.17
CA GLU A 124 13.99 14.27 -15.37
C GLU A 124 15.48 14.19 -15.01
N LEU A 125 15.93 14.94 -14.01
CA LEU A 125 17.31 14.89 -13.53
C LEU A 125 17.72 13.48 -13.08
N VAL A 126 16.93 12.80 -12.25
CA VAL A 126 17.28 11.46 -11.77
C VAL A 126 17.18 10.40 -12.87
N GLU A 127 16.26 10.56 -13.82
CA GLU A 127 16.13 9.67 -14.99
C GLU A 127 17.37 9.76 -15.88
N GLU A 128 17.77 10.96 -16.26
CA GLU A 128 18.93 11.18 -17.13
C GLU A 128 20.24 10.79 -16.44
N LEU A 129 20.40 11.14 -15.16
CA LEU A 129 21.55 10.69 -14.39
C LEU A 129 21.63 9.14 -14.33
N THR A 130 20.49 8.47 -14.18
CA THR A 130 20.49 7.00 -14.13
C THR A 130 20.78 6.36 -15.48
N LEU A 131 20.19 6.87 -16.57
CA LEU A 131 20.44 6.37 -17.93
C LEU A 131 21.92 6.45 -18.29
N HIS A 132 22.60 7.49 -17.82
CA HIS A 132 24.00 7.79 -18.10
C HIS A 132 24.95 7.49 -16.93
N ALA A 133 24.52 6.66 -15.97
CA ALA A 133 25.28 6.37 -14.75
C ALA A 133 26.68 5.80 -15.01
N LYS A 134 26.86 5.07 -16.11
CA LYS A 134 28.16 4.47 -16.51
C LYS A 134 29.23 5.52 -16.84
N ALA A 135 28.83 6.71 -17.29
CA ALA A 135 29.75 7.80 -17.60
C ALA A 135 30.28 8.51 -16.34
N MET A 136 29.66 8.28 -15.17
CA MET A 136 29.98 8.96 -13.93
C MET A 136 31.18 8.35 -13.20
N ASP A 137 31.83 9.19 -12.41
CA ASP A 137 32.83 8.78 -11.43
C ASP A 137 32.30 7.61 -10.57
N PRO A 138 32.99 6.45 -10.54
CA PRO A 138 32.57 5.28 -9.76
C PRO A 138 32.38 5.52 -8.25
N VAL A 139 32.97 6.58 -7.69
CA VAL A 139 32.81 6.98 -6.28
C VAL A 139 31.51 7.76 -6.06
N VAL A 140 31.12 8.58 -7.04
CA VAL A 140 29.90 9.43 -6.96
C VAL A 140 28.66 8.65 -7.38
N ARG A 141 28.79 7.79 -8.39
CA ARG A 141 27.69 7.04 -8.99
C ARG A 141 26.78 6.33 -7.97
N PRO A 142 27.29 5.56 -6.98
CA PRO A 142 26.41 4.89 -6.01
C PRO A 142 25.59 5.86 -5.16
N LYS A 143 26.11 7.08 -4.89
CA LYS A 143 25.37 8.11 -4.14
C LYS A 143 24.21 8.68 -4.96
N ILE A 144 24.44 8.88 -6.26
CA ILE A 144 23.42 9.34 -7.21
C ILE A 144 22.35 8.27 -7.42
N GLU A 145 22.74 7.01 -7.61
CA GLU A 145 21.83 5.88 -7.75
C GLU A 145 20.95 5.70 -6.50
N LEU A 146 21.56 5.80 -5.30
CA LEU A 146 20.82 5.75 -4.05
C LEU A 146 19.78 6.88 -3.96
N PHE A 147 20.18 8.11 -4.28
CA PHE A 147 19.28 9.26 -4.28
C PHE A 147 18.15 9.10 -5.30
N ALA A 148 18.44 8.66 -6.52
CA ALA A 148 17.43 8.40 -7.54
C ALA A 148 16.39 7.37 -7.07
N LYS A 149 16.83 6.27 -6.46
CA LYS A 149 15.92 5.26 -5.87
C LYS A 149 15.04 5.85 -4.77
N LYS A 150 15.59 6.65 -3.86
CA LYS A 150 14.81 7.34 -2.82
C LYS A 150 13.77 8.28 -3.42
N VAL A 151 14.14 9.01 -4.46
CA VAL A 151 13.24 9.91 -5.19
C VAL A 151 12.13 9.15 -5.90
N TRP A 152 12.42 8.00 -6.54
CA TRP A 152 11.39 7.16 -7.17
C TRP A 152 10.45 6.47 -6.19
N ILE A 153 10.97 5.95 -5.07
CA ILE A 153 10.16 5.37 -3.98
C ILE A 153 9.14 6.38 -3.47
N ASN A 154 9.48 7.66 -3.46
CA ASN A 154 8.63 8.71 -2.91
C ASN A 154 7.97 9.60 -3.97
N LYS A 155 8.15 9.31 -5.26
CA LYS A 155 7.69 10.13 -6.39
C LYS A 155 8.01 11.63 -6.22
N GLY A 156 9.21 11.93 -5.69
CA GLY A 156 9.61 13.30 -5.39
C GLY A 156 10.66 13.42 -4.29
N MET A 157 10.81 14.65 -3.79
CA MET A 157 11.85 15.03 -2.81
C MET A 157 11.42 14.87 -1.34
N TYR A 158 10.27 14.27 -1.07
CA TYR A 158 9.68 14.21 0.27
C TYR A 158 9.27 12.79 0.61
N GLU A 159 9.69 12.28 1.76
CA GLU A 159 9.32 10.95 2.21
C GLU A 159 7.80 10.82 2.39
N GLY A 160 7.17 9.80 1.80
CA GLY A 160 5.70 9.65 1.81
C GLY A 160 5.10 9.56 3.22
N TRP A 161 5.82 8.95 4.17
CA TRP A 161 5.35 8.77 5.55
C TRP A 161 5.62 9.97 6.45
N THR A 162 6.84 10.49 6.44
CA THR A 162 7.25 11.56 7.36
C THR A 162 7.03 12.95 6.79
N GLN A 163 6.76 13.03 5.48
CA GLN A 163 6.72 14.25 4.67
C GLN A 163 8.03 15.03 4.70
N ARG A 164 9.12 14.51 5.29
CA ARG A 164 10.39 15.22 5.40
C ARG A 164 11.13 15.22 4.07
N LYS A 165 11.81 16.33 3.80
CA LYS A 165 12.65 16.45 2.62
C LYS A 165 13.81 15.44 2.65
N ILE A 166 14.00 14.75 1.52
CA ILE A 166 15.10 13.83 1.27
C ILE A 166 16.38 14.64 1.06
N ALA A 167 17.39 14.40 1.89
CA ALA A 167 18.71 14.98 1.74
C ALA A 167 19.61 14.08 0.87
N PRO A 168 20.31 14.63 -0.14
CA PRO A 168 21.32 13.90 -0.89
C PRO A 168 22.56 13.64 -0.01
N SER A 169 23.24 12.51 -0.24
CA SER A 169 24.51 12.14 0.40
C SER A 169 25.76 12.62 -0.37
N PHE A 170 25.55 13.27 -1.52
CA PHE A 170 26.58 13.87 -2.34
C PHE A 170 26.58 15.40 -2.20
N THR A 171 27.70 16.01 -2.57
CA THR A 171 27.90 17.46 -2.59
C THR A 171 27.40 18.09 -3.89
N ARG A 172 27.26 19.42 -3.88
CA ARG A 172 26.97 20.22 -5.09
C ARG A 172 27.95 19.92 -6.22
N GLN A 173 29.24 19.88 -5.89
CA GLN A 173 30.31 19.63 -6.87
C GLN A 173 30.21 18.21 -7.47
N GLU A 174 29.95 17.21 -6.64
CA GLU A 174 29.73 15.84 -7.10
C GLU A 174 28.52 15.74 -8.06
N LEU A 175 27.40 16.41 -7.75
CA LEU A 175 26.25 16.48 -8.64
C LEU A 175 26.60 17.15 -9.97
N THR A 176 27.28 18.30 -9.94
CA THR A 176 27.69 19.02 -11.15
C THR A 176 28.58 18.16 -12.05
N LEU A 177 29.55 17.45 -11.47
CA LEU A 177 30.44 16.56 -12.23
C LEU A 177 29.68 15.37 -12.82
N ALA A 178 28.79 14.74 -12.05
CA ALA A 178 27.95 13.65 -12.53
C ALA A 178 27.03 14.09 -13.68
N ALA A 179 26.39 15.26 -13.55
CA ALA A 179 25.51 15.79 -14.58
C ALA A 179 26.25 16.22 -15.85
N ARG A 180 27.48 16.77 -15.73
CA ARG A 180 28.32 17.05 -16.90
C ARG A 180 28.78 15.79 -17.61
N ALA A 181 29.11 14.74 -16.87
CA ALA A 181 29.43 13.45 -17.44
C ALA A 181 28.21 12.86 -18.19
N ALA A 182 27.03 12.92 -17.59
CA ALA A 182 25.78 12.49 -18.23
C ALA A 182 25.47 13.31 -19.50
N LEU A 183 25.63 14.64 -19.46
CA LEU A 183 25.43 15.51 -20.62
C LEU A 183 26.38 15.15 -21.77
N LYS A 184 27.66 14.87 -21.47
CA LYS A 184 28.64 14.41 -22.47
C LYS A 184 28.30 13.04 -23.07
N ASP A 185 27.64 12.19 -22.30
CA ASP A 185 27.15 10.88 -22.74
C ASP A 185 25.78 10.93 -23.44
N GLY A 186 25.20 12.13 -23.59
CA GLY A 186 23.98 12.36 -24.38
C GLY A 186 22.70 12.55 -23.58
N ALA A 187 22.80 12.86 -22.29
CA ALA A 187 21.64 13.17 -21.45
C ALA A 187 20.79 14.31 -22.02
N LYS A 188 19.47 14.16 -21.90
CA LYS A 188 18.46 15.08 -22.44
C LYS A 188 17.64 15.69 -21.30
N LEU A 189 18.14 16.80 -20.77
CA LEU A 189 17.42 17.65 -19.81
C LEU A 189 16.71 18.79 -20.54
N GLN A 190 15.48 19.11 -20.16
CA GLN A 190 14.68 20.12 -20.83
C GLN A 190 15.36 21.49 -20.76
N GLY A 191 15.61 22.08 -21.94
CA GLY A 191 16.23 23.40 -22.06
C GLY A 191 17.73 23.43 -21.75
N VAL A 192 18.41 22.28 -21.75
CA VAL A 192 19.86 22.18 -21.52
C VAL A 192 20.55 21.59 -22.75
N THR A 193 21.40 22.39 -23.39
CA THR A 193 22.21 21.99 -24.55
C THR A 193 23.71 22.27 -24.36
N SER A 194 24.08 22.94 -23.28
CA SER A 194 25.46 23.34 -22.96
C SER A 194 25.75 23.21 -21.46
N GLU A 195 27.02 23.15 -21.08
CA GLU A 195 27.42 23.13 -19.66
C GLU A 195 26.95 24.40 -18.91
N ALA A 196 26.87 25.55 -19.57
CA ALA A 196 26.38 26.80 -18.95
C ALA A 196 24.87 26.74 -18.62
N GLU A 197 24.07 26.15 -19.52
CA GLU A 197 22.65 25.92 -19.27
C GLU A 197 22.44 24.84 -18.20
N LEU A 198 23.29 23.82 -18.18
CA LEU A 198 23.29 22.82 -17.12
C LEU A 198 23.58 23.45 -15.76
N ASP A 199 24.60 24.30 -15.66
CA ASP A 199 24.92 25.01 -14.42
C ASP A 199 23.74 25.87 -13.95
N LYS A 200 23.03 26.55 -14.86
CA LYS A 200 21.80 27.30 -14.55
C LYS A 200 20.66 26.38 -14.08
N HIS A 201 20.48 25.24 -14.74
CA HIS A 201 19.46 24.25 -14.37
C HIS A 201 19.71 23.71 -12.95
N LEU A 202 20.94 23.27 -12.66
CA LEU A 202 21.34 22.79 -11.33
C LEU A 202 21.22 23.89 -10.27
N ALA A 203 21.61 25.13 -10.59
CA ALA A 203 21.44 26.27 -9.69
C ALA A 203 19.97 26.53 -9.33
N SER A 204 19.02 26.25 -10.23
CA SER A 204 17.58 26.38 -9.94
C SER A 204 17.06 25.35 -8.94
N LEU A 205 17.72 24.19 -8.83
CA LEU A 205 17.38 23.09 -7.92
C LEU A 205 18.20 23.11 -6.62
N ASP A 206 19.26 23.91 -6.60
CA ASP A 206 20.27 23.93 -5.55
C ASP A 206 19.71 24.12 -4.14
N LYS A 207 18.78 25.07 -3.98
CA LYS A 207 18.14 25.34 -2.70
C LYS A 207 17.27 24.17 -2.24
N LEU A 208 16.53 23.54 -3.15
CA LEU A 208 15.73 22.36 -2.85
C LEU A 208 16.63 21.21 -2.39
N LEU A 209 17.70 20.94 -3.13
CA LEU A 209 18.59 19.80 -2.88
C LEU A 209 19.45 19.98 -1.62
N PHE A 210 19.96 21.19 -1.36
CA PHE A 210 21.06 21.37 -0.39
C PHE A 210 20.77 22.34 0.77
N ASP A 211 19.67 23.11 0.76
CA ASP A 211 19.27 23.93 1.92
C ASP A 211 18.19 23.20 2.74
N PRO A 212 18.50 22.62 3.91
CA PRO A 212 17.52 21.87 4.71
C PRO A 212 16.36 22.73 5.23
N LYS A 213 16.46 24.07 5.19
CA LYS A 213 15.41 24.99 5.65
C LYS A 213 14.44 25.38 4.54
N PHE A 214 14.79 25.15 3.28
CA PHE A 214 13.90 25.47 2.16
C PHE A 214 12.92 24.34 1.92
N GLU A 215 11.63 24.61 2.12
CA GLU A 215 10.55 23.64 1.93
C GLU A 215 10.88 22.30 2.61
N PRO A 216 11.03 22.29 3.95
CA PRO A 216 11.48 21.11 4.69
C PRO A 216 10.45 19.97 4.72
N PHE A 217 9.20 20.27 4.40
CA PHE A 217 8.09 19.31 4.39
C PHE A 217 7.32 19.34 3.07
N GLY A 218 6.91 18.17 2.59
CA GLY A 218 6.01 18.02 1.44
C GLY A 218 4.63 18.56 1.79
N VAL A 219 4.06 18.04 2.87
CA VAL A 219 2.82 18.51 3.48
C VAL A 219 3.02 18.76 4.97
N SER A 220 2.60 19.93 5.44
CA SER A 220 2.64 20.33 6.84
C SER A 220 1.25 20.75 7.33
N LYS A 221 0.47 19.77 7.82
CA LYS A 221 -0.91 20.02 8.32
C LYS A 221 -0.93 20.81 9.63
N ASN A 222 0.07 20.61 10.48
CA ASN A 222 0.23 21.27 11.78
C ASN A 222 1.60 21.96 11.86
N PRO A 223 1.82 23.07 11.12
CA PRO A 223 3.11 23.74 11.12
C PRO A 223 3.39 24.41 12.48
N PRO A 224 4.65 24.77 12.77
CA PRO A 224 5.00 25.52 13.98
C PRO A 224 4.14 26.78 14.16
N LYS A 225 3.89 27.16 15.42
CA LYS A 225 3.02 28.31 15.77
C LYS A 225 3.38 29.56 14.97
N GLY A 226 2.38 30.12 14.28
CA GLY A 226 2.51 31.34 13.47
C GLY A 226 2.85 31.11 12.00
N GLN A 227 3.07 29.88 11.57
CA GLN A 227 3.19 29.52 10.16
C GLN A 227 1.84 29.11 9.57
N ASP A 228 1.69 29.34 8.27
CA ASP A 228 0.52 28.95 7.48
C ASP A 228 0.76 27.57 6.86
N SER A 229 -0.22 26.67 6.91
CA SER A 229 -0.06 25.28 6.45
C SER A 229 0.16 25.19 4.94
N ILE A 230 -0.37 26.13 4.15
CA ILE A 230 -0.15 26.18 2.70
C ILE A 230 1.30 26.60 2.43
N THR A 231 1.78 27.70 3.01
CA THR A 231 3.13 28.19 2.71
C THR A 231 4.24 27.36 3.39
N ALA A 232 3.90 26.57 4.40
CA ALA A 232 4.80 25.61 5.03
C ALA A 232 4.92 24.27 4.26
N SER A 233 4.07 24.04 3.25
CA SER A 233 4.02 22.82 2.44
C SER A 233 4.65 23.05 1.06
N ALA A 234 5.42 22.08 0.57
CA ALA A 234 5.97 22.10 -0.78
C ALA A 234 4.96 21.64 -1.85
N ALA A 235 3.89 20.94 -1.43
CA ALA A 235 2.82 20.46 -2.28
C ALA A 235 2.26 21.59 -3.15
N ASN A 236 2.07 21.30 -4.43
CA ASN A 236 1.90 22.30 -5.47
C ASN A 236 0.43 22.61 -5.80
N TYR A 237 -0.46 22.48 -4.82
CA TYR A 237 -1.89 22.75 -5.00
C TYR A 237 -2.24 24.25 -4.94
N TYR A 238 -1.36 25.06 -4.35
CA TYR A 238 -1.56 26.49 -4.18
C TYR A 238 -0.30 27.27 -4.59
N GLU A 239 -0.47 28.39 -5.28
CA GLU A 239 0.64 29.29 -5.64
C GLU A 239 0.38 30.72 -5.17
N GLY A 240 1.25 31.21 -4.28
CA GLY A 240 1.18 32.58 -3.77
C GLY A 240 0.01 32.85 -2.83
N LEU A 241 -0.61 31.81 -2.26
CA LEU A 241 -1.77 31.88 -1.38
C LEU A 241 -1.43 31.46 0.06
N THR A 242 -2.28 31.90 0.98
CA THR A 242 -2.32 31.50 2.39
C THR A 242 -3.73 31.02 2.73
N LEU A 243 -3.90 30.34 3.88
CA LEU A 243 -5.25 29.99 4.38
C LEU A 243 -6.15 31.22 4.53
N ARG A 244 -5.55 32.38 4.86
CA ARG A 244 -6.30 33.64 4.98
C ARG A 244 -6.88 34.09 3.65
N ASP A 245 -6.15 33.93 2.55
CA ASP A 245 -6.66 34.28 1.21
C ASP A 245 -7.85 33.40 0.81
N LEU A 246 -7.97 32.20 1.39
CA LEU A 246 -8.94 31.17 1.01
C LEU A 246 -10.11 31.00 1.98
N LYS A 247 -10.19 31.80 3.05
CA LYS A 247 -11.18 31.62 4.13
C LYS A 247 -12.63 31.47 3.65
N ASP A 248 -13.00 32.25 2.64
CA ASP A 248 -14.36 32.29 2.07
C ASP A 248 -14.37 31.85 0.59
N TYR A 249 -13.25 31.33 0.08
CA TYR A 249 -13.16 30.83 -1.27
C TYR A 249 -13.80 29.45 -1.36
N LYS A 250 -14.58 29.22 -2.42
CA LYS A 250 -15.18 27.93 -2.74
C LYS A 250 -14.69 27.50 -4.11
N GLU A 251 -14.00 26.38 -4.15
CA GLU A 251 -13.53 25.75 -5.37
C GLU A 251 -14.71 25.32 -6.24
N THR A 252 -14.63 25.56 -7.54
CA THR A 252 -15.57 24.98 -8.49
C THR A 252 -15.15 23.55 -8.85
N HIS A 253 -13.84 23.27 -8.80
CA HIS A 253 -13.23 21.99 -9.14
C HIS A 253 -12.35 21.49 -7.97
N PRO A 254 -12.95 21.14 -6.82
CA PRO A 254 -12.21 20.87 -5.59
C PRO A 254 -11.15 19.78 -5.75
N LEU A 255 -11.46 18.65 -6.41
CA LEU A 255 -10.51 17.53 -6.52
C LEU A 255 -9.43 17.76 -7.59
N ASN A 256 -9.75 18.51 -8.65
CA ASN A 256 -8.97 18.55 -9.89
C ASN A 256 -8.59 19.96 -10.33
N SER A 257 -8.07 20.75 -9.42
CA SER A 257 -7.53 22.07 -9.74
C SER A 257 -6.34 22.46 -8.86
N ARG A 258 -5.63 23.49 -9.31
CA ARG A 258 -4.61 24.21 -8.56
C ARG A 258 -5.02 25.67 -8.43
N LEU A 259 -4.94 26.25 -7.24
CA LEU A 259 -5.29 27.66 -7.02
C LEU A 259 -4.06 28.55 -7.13
N VAL A 260 -4.16 29.63 -7.91
CA VAL A 260 -3.05 30.57 -8.13
C VAL A 260 -3.51 31.99 -7.83
N LYS A 261 -2.72 32.73 -7.03
CA LYS A 261 -2.99 34.15 -6.79
C LYS A 261 -2.69 34.97 -8.05
N LYS A 262 -3.68 35.72 -8.52
CA LYS A 262 -3.58 36.66 -9.65
C LYS A 262 -3.99 38.06 -9.19
N GLY A 263 -3.02 38.82 -8.68
CA GLY A 263 -3.27 40.12 -8.07
C GLY A 263 -4.23 39.98 -6.88
N ASN A 264 -5.43 40.53 -7.02
CA ASN A 264 -6.49 40.47 -6.01
C ASN A 264 -7.53 39.36 -6.28
N SER A 265 -7.30 38.49 -7.26
CA SER A 265 -8.17 37.38 -7.63
C SER A 265 -7.46 36.03 -7.46
N ILE A 266 -8.25 34.95 -7.41
CA ILE A 266 -7.77 33.57 -7.39
C ILE A 266 -8.17 32.93 -8.71
N GLU A 267 -7.19 32.41 -9.44
CA GLU A 267 -7.39 31.59 -10.64
C GLU A 267 -7.41 30.12 -10.24
N GLU A 268 -8.45 29.41 -10.67
CA GLU A 268 -8.55 27.95 -10.54
C GLU A 268 -8.06 27.28 -11.83
N GLN A 269 -6.84 26.73 -11.78
CA GLN A 269 -6.22 26.03 -12.91
C GLN A 269 -6.73 24.58 -12.95
N VAL A 270 -7.85 24.37 -13.65
CA VAL A 270 -8.52 23.08 -13.78
C VAL A 270 -7.64 22.06 -14.51
N TYR A 271 -7.62 20.82 -14.01
CA TYR A 271 -6.97 19.67 -14.62
C TYR A 271 -7.93 19.06 -15.64
N ARG A 272 -7.66 19.32 -16.93
CA ARG A 272 -8.52 18.85 -18.04
C ARG A 272 -7.79 18.85 -19.38
N ALA A 273 -8.24 18.01 -20.31
CA ALA A 273 -7.72 17.98 -21.68
C ALA A 273 -8.30 19.10 -22.54
N THR A 274 -9.61 19.39 -22.46
CA THR A 274 -10.32 20.31 -23.35
C THR A 274 -11.44 21.13 -22.64
N PRO A 275 -11.48 22.48 -22.79
CA PRO A 275 -10.42 23.29 -23.38
C PRO A 275 -9.12 23.14 -22.58
N PRO A 276 -7.93 23.33 -23.20
CA PRO A 276 -6.66 23.02 -22.56
C PRO A 276 -6.54 23.62 -21.16
N GLY A 277 -6.42 22.75 -20.16
CA GLY A 277 -6.16 23.10 -18.76
C GLY A 277 -4.75 22.71 -18.33
N ARG A 278 -4.51 22.69 -17.02
CA ARG A 278 -3.28 22.12 -16.47
C ARG A 278 -3.27 20.61 -16.74
N TYR A 279 -2.10 20.06 -17.06
CA TYR A 279 -1.89 18.65 -17.44
C TYR A 279 -2.63 18.19 -18.71
N THR A 280 -2.95 19.12 -19.63
CA THR A 280 -3.63 18.78 -20.90
C THR A 280 -2.91 17.68 -21.70
N ALA A 281 -1.58 17.64 -21.67
CA ALA A 281 -0.79 16.66 -22.42
C ALA A 281 -0.97 15.23 -21.86
N GLU A 282 -0.88 15.07 -20.54
CA GLU A 282 -1.05 13.82 -19.83
C GLU A 282 -2.49 13.31 -19.95
N LEU A 283 -3.47 14.19 -19.69
CA LEU A 283 -4.90 13.87 -19.74
C LEU A 283 -5.36 13.53 -21.16
N THR A 284 -4.80 14.15 -22.19
CA THR A 284 -5.08 13.78 -23.60
C THR A 284 -4.62 12.36 -23.91
N LYS A 285 -3.42 11.96 -23.44
CA LYS A 285 -2.91 10.58 -23.61
C LYS A 285 -3.78 9.58 -22.86
N MET A 286 -4.20 9.93 -21.64
CA MET A 286 -5.10 9.12 -20.81
C MET A 286 -6.45 8.90 -21.50
N VAL A 287 -7.09 9.96 -21.99
CA VAL A 287 -8.34 9.89 -22.76
C VAL A 287 -8.17 9.02 -24.02
N ALA A 288 -7.06 9.15 -24.74
CA ALA A 288 -6.79 8.33 -25.92
C ALA A 288 -6.67 6.83 -25.58
N ALA A 289 -6.02 6.49 -24.46
CA ALA A 289 -5.93 5.11 -23.99
C ALA A 289 -7.29 4.57 -23.52
N LEU A 290 -8.05 5.35 -22.76
CA LEU A 290 -9.42 4.97 -22.33
C LEU A 290 -10.34 4.72 -23.52
N ARG A 291 -10.27 5.54 -24.57
CA ARG A 291 -11.04 5.31 -25.80
C ARG A 291 -10.71 3.97 -26.48
N LYS A 292 -9.44 3.55 -26.44
CA LYS A 292 -9.00 2.25 -26.94
C LYS A 292 -9.46 1.08 -26.05
N ALA A 293 -9.77 1.33 -24.78
CA ALA A 293 -10.31 0.33 -23.86
C ALA A 293 -11.80 0.03 -24.11
N LEU A 294 -12.58 1.01 -24.60
CA LEU A 294 -14.05 0.91 -24.75
C LEU A 294 -14.58 -0.31 -25.54
N PRO A 295 -13.94 -0.76 -26.65
CA PRO A 295 -14.41 -1.94 -27.39
C PRO A 295 -14.34 -3.23 -26.57
N TYR A 296 -13.41 -3.28 -25.60
CA TYR A 296 -13.16 -4.46 -24.78
C TYR A 296 -13.98 -4.47 -23.49
N ALA A 297 -14.49 -3.33 -23.04
CA ALA A 297 -15.36 -3.21 -21.88
C ALA A 297 -16.77 -3.81 -22.13
N ALA A 298 -17.39 -4.36 -21.09
CA ALA A 298 -18.81 -4.73 -21.10
C ALA A 298 -19.70 -3.47 -21.13
N ASP A 299 -20.97 -3.58 -21.48
CA ASP A 299 -21.80 -2.39 -21.73
C ASP A 299 -21.96 -1.47 -20.51
N ALA A 300 -22.04 -2.02 -19.30
CA ALA A 300 -22.07 -1.23 -18.06
C ALA A 300 -20.73 -0.50 -17.85
N GLN A 301 -19.62 -1.26 -17.88
CA GLN A 301 -18.28 -0.71 -17.74
C GLN A 301 -17.94 0.33 -18.82
N ARG A 302 -18.36 0.11 -20.08
CA ARG A 302 -18.16 1.05 -21.18
C ARG A 302 -18.78 2.40 -20.88
N LYS A 303 -20.03 2.43 -20.40
CA LYS A 303 -20.73 3.67 -20.01
C LYS A 303 -20.02 4.38 -18.85
N ASN A 304 -19.49 3.61 -17.90
CA ASN A 304 -18.70 4.17 -16.80
C ASN A 304 -17.42 4.83 -17.34
N LEU A 305 -16.67 4.12 -18.20
CA LEU A 305 -15.47 4.66 -18.83
C LEU A 305 -15.75 5.88 -19.73
N GLU A 306 -16.90 5.95 -20.39
CA GLU A 306 -17.33 7.15 -21.14
C GLU A 306 -17.53 8.37 -20.22
N ALA A 307 -18.11 8.18 -19.03
CA ALA A 307 -18.21 9.25 -18.03
C ALA A 307 -16.82 9.67 -17.51
N LEU A 308 -15.92 8.72 -17.28
CA LEU A 308 -14.54 9.01 -16.87
C LEU A 308 -13.76 9.75 -17.96
N ILE A 309 -13.93 9.38 -19.23
CA ILE A 309 -13.40 10.14 -20.37
C ILE A 309 -13.92 11.58 -20.35
N ALA A 310 -15.23 11.76 -20.17
CA ALA A 310 -15.83 13.10 -20.12
C ALA A 310 -15.27 13.94 -18.97
N TYR A 311 -15.02 13.33 -17.81
CA TYR A 311 -14.35 13.98 -16.68
C TYR A 311 -12.94 14.47 -17.04
N PHE A 312 -12.08 13.61 -17.60
CA PHE A 312 -10.73 14.02 -17.99
C PHE A 312 -10.71 15.00 -19.16
N GLU A 313 -11.71 14.94 -20.04
CA GLU A 313 -11.86 15.92 -21.11
C GLU A 313 -12.23 17.28 -20.55
N LYS A 314 -13.30 17.40 -19.75
CA LYS A 314 -13.90 18.69 -19.38
C LYS A 314 -13.47 19.23 -18.02
N GLY A 315 -13.04 18.35 -17.12
CA GLY A 315 -12.74 18.63 -15.72
C GLY A 315 -13.96 18.81 -14.82
N ASP A 316 -15.17 18.42 -15.27
CA ASP A 316 -16.42 18.60 -14.52
C ASP A 316 -16.60 17.51 -13.45
N HIS A 317 -16.74 17.92 -12.19
CA HIS A 317 -16.91 17.00 -11.06
C HIS A 317 -18.18 16.12 -11.20
N GLU A 318 -19.24 16.60 -11.85
CA GLU A 318 -20.44 15.80 -12.07
C GLU A 318 -20.21 14.61 -13.02
N ASP A 319 -19.27 14.73 -13.98
CA ASP A 319 -18.89 13.60 -14.84
C ASP A 319 -18.11 12.54 -14.02
N PHE A 320 -17.27 12.96 -13.05
CA PHE A 320 -16.60 12.04 -12.13
C PHE A 320 -17.59 11.35 -11.18
N ARG A 321 -18.56 12.10 -10.64
CA ARG A 321 -19.64 11.53 -9.83
C ARG A 321 -20.46 10.52 -10.62
N ARG A 322 -20.76 10.80 -11.89
CA ARG A 322 -21.45 9.85 -12.78
C ARG A 322 -20.64 8.57 -12.98
N PHE A 323 -19.33 8.68 -13.18
CA PHE A 323 -18.44 7.54 -13.19
C PHE A 323 -18.53 6.76 -11.88
N ASN A 324 -18.36 7.41 -10.72
CA ASN A 324 -18.39 6.75 -9.41
C ASN A 324 -19.74 6.04 -9.13
N ILE A 325 -20.87 6.68 -9.44
CA ILE A 325 -22.22 6.09 -9.28
C ILE A 325 -22.41 4.84 -10.15
N GLY A 326 -21.91 4.87 -11.39
CA GLY A 326 -21.98 3.72 -12.29
C GLY A 326 -20.99 2.63 -11.91
N TRP A 327 -19.79 3.03 -11.50
CA TRP A 327 -18.70 2.15 -11.12
C TRP A 327 -19.04 1.31 -9.89
N VAL A 328 -19.62 1.88 -8.82
CA VAL A 328 -20.04 1.10 -7.64
C VAL A 328 -21.12 0.06 -7.91
N LYS A 329 -21.84 0.18 -9.05
CA LYS A 329 -22.90 -0.75 -9.46
C LYS A 329 -22.39 -1.88 -10.38
N ASP A 330 -21.15 -1.80 -10.82
CA ASP A 330 -20.52 -2.77 -11.73
C ASP A 330 -19.57 -3.69 -10.95
N ASP A 331 -19.35 -4.93 -11.40
CA ASP A 331 -18.39 -5.88 -10.80
C ASP A 331 -17.62 -6.64 -11.91
N PRO A 332 -16.82 -5.93 -12.74
CA PRO A 332 -16.14 -6.55 -13.86
C PRO A 332 -14.88 -7.32 -13.42
N GLN A 333 -14.45 -8.28 -14.23
CA GLN A 333 -13.25 -9.09 -13.96
C GLN A 333 -11.94 -8.28 -14.01
N VAL A 334 -11.90 -7.21 -14.82
CA VAL A 334 -10.83 -6.21 -14.84
C VAL A 334 -11.45 -4.88 -14.49
N ASP A 335 -10.90 -4.20 -13.49
CA ASP A 335 -11.47 -2.99 -12.93
C ASP A 335 -10.33 -1.98 -12.60
N THR A 336 -10.69 -0.73 -12.36
CA THR A 336 -9.72 0.37 -12.21
C THR A 336 -10.18 1.44 -11.22
N ILE A 337 -9.20 1.99 -10.51
CA ILE A 337 -9.28 3.29 -9.85
C ILE A 337 -8.40 4.22 -10.67
N LEU A 338 -8.97 5.29 -11.22
CA LEU A 338 -8.23 6.21 -12.07
C LEU A 338 -8.82 7.61 -11.95
N GLY A 339 -8.07 8.55 -11.39
CA GLY A 339 -8.54 9.92 -11.20
C GLY A 339 -7.77 10.69 -10.15
N PHE A 340 -8.38 11.74 -9.62
CA PHE A 340 -7.89 12.51 -8.48
C PHE A 340 -8.66 12.05 -7.25
N ILE A 341 -8.04 11.18 -6.44
CA ILE A 341 -8.77 10.33 -5.48
C ILE A 341 -8.61 10.81 -4.04
N GLU A 342 -7.37 10.88 -3.55
CA GLU A 342 -7.09 11.11 -2.13
C GLU A 342 -6.57 12.51 -1.86
N GLU A 343 -7.09 13.15 -0.81
CA GLU A 343 -6.79 14.55 -0.45
C GLU A 343 -5.67 14.66 0.59
N TYR A 344 -5.02 13.55 0.96
CA TYR A 344 -4.01 13.55 2.04
C TYR A 344 -2.83 14.47 1.75
N GLY A 345 -2.49 14.63 0.47
CA GLY A 345 -1.42 15.48 -0.04
C GLY A 345 -1.71 16.98 0.04
N ASP A 346 -2.96 17.39 0.26
CA ASP A 346 -3.33 18.79 0.40
C ASP A 346 -3.28 19.22 1.89
N PRO A 347 -2.53 20.27 2.26
CA PRO A 347 -2.54 20.80 3.62
C PRO A 347 -3.92 21.26 4.13
N ARG A 348 -4.86 21.58 3.23
CA ARG A 348 -6.24 21.96 3.55
C ARG A 348 -7.23 20.79 3.38
N GLY A 349 -6.81 19.71 2.71
CA GLY A 349 -7.66 18.54 2.41
C GLY A 349 -8.85 18.87 1.51
N VAL A 350 -8.58 19.45 0.33
CA VAL A 350 -9.60 19.77 -0.68
C VAL A 350 -9.22 19.21 -2.05
N HIS A 351 -7.97 19.44 -2.46
CA HIS A 351 -7.43 18.96 -3.73
C HIS A 351 -6.90 17.53 -3.60
N ALA A 352 -7.15 16.73 -4.63
CA ALA A 352 -6.80 15.31 -4.61
C ALA A 352 -5.57 14.99 -5.48
N GLU A 353 -4.77 14.07 -4.99
CA GLU A 353 -3.62 13.51 -5.70
C GLU A 353 -4.12 12.58 -6.83
N PHE A 354 -3.43 12.61 -7.97
CA PHE A 354 -3.67 11.65 -9.04
C PHE A 354 -3.28 10.24 -8.59
N GLU A 355 -4.17 9.29 -8.81
CA GLU A 355 -4.00 7.88 -8.49
C GLU A 355 -4.49 7.02 -9.66
N GLY A 356 -3.69 6.01 -10.03
CA GLY A 356 -4.02 5.05 -11.06
C GLY A 356 -3.70 3.63 -10.60
N ALA A 357 -4.73 2.82 -10.42
CA ALA A 357 -4.63 1.39 -10.14
C ALA A 357 -5.49 0.61 -11.15
N VAL A 358 -4.91 -0.41 -11.75
CA VAL A 358 -5.61 -1.35 -12.64
C VAL A 358 -5.43 -2.74 -12.09
N PHE A 359 -6.52 -3.47 -11.98
CA PHE A 359 -6.54 -4.75 -11.29
C PHE A 359 -7.41 -5.78 -11.99
N ALA A 360 -7.07 -7.05 -11.77
CA ALA A 360 -7.90 -8.19 -12.12
C ALA A 360 -8.41 -8.88 -10.85
N VAL A 361 -9.64 -9.36 -10.86
CA VAL A 361 -10.22 -10.12 -9.75
C VAL A 361 -9.43 -11.42 -9.53
N ASP A 362 -8.86 -11.57 -8.34
CA ASP A 362 -8.29 -12.82 -7.85
C ASP A 362 -9.45 -13.76 -7.50
N ARG A 363 -9.84 -14.61 -8.45
CA ARG A 363 -11.04 -15.45 -8.29
C ARG A 363 -10.95 -16.40 -7.10
N ALA A 364 -9.76 -16.95 -6.84
CA ALA A 364 -9.55 -17.90 -5.76
C ALA A 364 -9.78 -17.24 -4.40
N ARG A 365 -9.13 -16.10 -4.14
CA ARG A 365 -9.30 -15.37 -2.88
C ARG A 365 -10.63 -14.64 -2.77
N SER A 366 -11.14 -14.10 -3.89
CA SER A 366 -12.46 -13.46 -3.91
C SER A 366 -13.58 -14.44 -3.61
N THR A 367 -13.45 -15.71 -3.98
CA THR A 367 -14.43 -16.74 -3.60
C THR A 367 -14.53 -16.89 -2.08
N VAL A 368 -13.39 -16.87 -1.38
CA VAL A 368 -13.35 -16.92 0.09
C VAL A 368 -13.97 -15.65 0.68
N MET A 369 -13.59 -14.47 0.19
CA MET A 369 -14.15 -13.18 0.63
C MET A 369 -15.67 -13.12 0.43
N LYS A 370 -16.18 -13.57 -0.74
CA LYS A 370 -17.62 -13.59 -1.03
C LYS A 370 -18.38 -14.55 -0.10
N LYS A 371 -17.79 -15.69 0.28
CA LYS A 371 -18.36 -16.59 1.30
C LYS A 371 -18.42 -15.93 2.68
N VAL A 372 -17.39 -15.20 3.09
CA VAL A 372 -17.41 -14.42 4.33
C VAL A 372 -18.50 -13.36 4.30
N ALA A 373 -18.61 -12.62 3.19
CA ALA A 373 -19.63 -11.59 3.02
C ALA A 373 -21.06 -12.17 3.06
N SER A 374 -21.30 -13.37 2.51
CA SER A 374 -22.62 -14.03 2.61
C SER A 374 -23.00 -14.43 4.04
N GLU A 375 -22.01 -14.61 4.92
CA GLU A 375 -22.22 -14.95 6.34
C GLU A 375 -22.18 -13.70 7.26
N ALA A 376 -22.11 -12.48 6.71
CA ALA A 376 -21.98 -11.25 7.49
C ALA A 376 -23.10 -11.08 8.53
N ALA A 377 -24.34 -11.43 8.18
CA ALA A 377 -25.49 -11.39 9.09
C ALA A 377 -25.34 -12.39 10.26
N TYR A 378 -24.82 -13.57 9.98
CA TYR A 378 -24.54 -14.59 10.99
C TYR A 378 -23.46 -14.10 11.97
N PHE A 379 -22.38 -13.50 11.47
CA PHE A 379 -21.34 -12.92 12.32
C PHE A 379 -21.87 -11.76 13.17
N GLU A 380 -22.59 -10.79 12.57
CA GLU A 380 -23.16 -9.66 13.31
C GLU A 380 -24.05 -10.10 14.47
N SER A 381 -24.91 -11.10 14.23
CA SER A 381 -25.88 -11.55 15.23
C SER A 381 -25.24 -12.02 16.54
N ARG A 382 -23.97 -12.45 16.48
CA ARG A 382 -23.20 -12.99 17.61
C ARG A 382 -22.11 -12.06 18.12
N MET A 383 -22.01 -10.85 17.57
CA MET A 383 -21.08 -9.84 18.08
C MET A 383 -21.40 -9.48 19.54
N PRO A 384 -20.38 -9.17 20.35
CA PRO A 384 -20.53 -9.00 21.80
C PRO A 384 -21.14 -7.66 22.22
N TRP A 385 -21.56 -6.81 21.26
CA TRP A 385 -22.21 -5.53 21.55
C TRP A 385 -23.74 -5.65 21.64
N LEU A 386 -24.36 -4.61 22.23
CA LEU A 386 -25.80 -4.52 22.41
C LEU A 386 -26.58 -4.65 21.09
N ASP A 387 -27.73 -5.33 21.14
CA ASP A 387 -28.59 -5.54 19.95
C ASP A 387 -29.03 -4.23 19.29
N ALA A 388 -29.16 -3.15 20.07
CA ALA A 388 -29.46 -1.81 19.56
C ALA A 388 -28.41 -1.30 18.54
N TYR A 389 -27.17 -1.81 18.61
CA TYR A 389 -26.06 -1.47 17.73
C TYR A 389 -25.80 -2.53 16.65
N LYS A 390 -26.58 -3.61 16.60
CA LYS A 390 -26.49 -4.61 15.52
C LYS A 390 -27.20 -4.12 14.25
N ARG A 391 -26.56 -4.35 13.10
CA ARG A 391 -27.18 -4.16 11.79
C ARG A 391 -28.32 -5.16 11.62
N THR A 392 -29.42 -4.67 11.08
CA THR A 392 -30.62 -5.47 10.76
C THR A 392 -30.77 -5.69 9.25
N GLU A 393 -30.04 -4.91 8.45
CA GLU A 393 -29.99 -5.02 6.99
C GLU A 393 -28.53 -5.07 6.53
N PHE A 394 -28.22 -6.06 5.70
CA PHE A 394 -26.91 -6.26 5.09
C PHE A 394 -27.04 -6.03 3.59
N LYS A 395 -26.50 -4.91 3.11
CA LYS A 395 -26.16 -4.75 1.70
C LYS A 395 -24.65 -4.94 1.62
N PRO A 396 -24.16 -6.16 1.32
CA PRO A 396 -22.72 -6.38 1.25
C PRO A 396 -22.14 -5.47 0.16
N PRO A 397 -21.06 -4.73 0.45
CA PRO A 397 -20.36 -4.01 -0.60
C PRO A 397 -19.78 -5.01 -1.62
N VAL A 398 -19.48 -4.55 -2.83
CA VAL A 398 -18.65 -5.36 -3.74
C VAL A 398 -17.27 -5.47 -3.08
N ALA A 399 -16.89 -6.68 -2.69
CA ALA A 399 -15.63 -6.96 -2.02
C ALA A 399 -14.87 -8.02 -2.80
N ASN A 400 -13.74 -7.62 -3.38
CA ASN A 400 -12.90 -8.51 -4.19
C ASN A 400 -11.46 -8.48 -3.68
N ALA A 401 -10.85 -9.66 -3.64
CA ALA A 401 -9.41 -9.78 -3.69
C ALA A 401 -8.97 -9.51 -5.12
N VAL A 402 -7.92 -8.73 -5.30
CA VAL A 402 -7.48 -8.32 -6.63
C VAL A 402 -5.97 -8.40 -6.81
N LEU A 403 -5.58 -8.79 -8.00
CA LEU A 403 -4.20 -8.77 -8.48
C LEU A 403 -3.93 -7.41 -9.12
N ALA A 404 -2.98 -6.67 -8.56
CA ALA A 404 -2.56 -5.39 -9.14
C ALA A 404 -1.79 -5.63 -10.44
N LEU A 405 -2.29 -5.09 -11.55
CA LEU A 405 -1.66 -5.20 -12.87
C LEU A 405 -0.75 -4.00 -13.15
N VAL A 406 -1.16 -2.81 -12.70
CA VAL A 406 -0.36 -1.59 -12.71
C VAL A 406 -0.82 -0.71 -11.54
N LEU A 407 0.14 -0.13 -10.83
CA LEU A 407 -0.08 0.90 -9.80
C LEU A 407 0.81 2.12 -10.12
N THR A 408 0.23 3.31 -10.08
CA THR A 408 0.80 4.60 -10.48
C THR A 408 0.28 5.74 -9.60
N GLY A 409 0.95 6.88 -9.62
CA GLY A 409 0.59 8.04 -8.81
C GLY A 409 0.55 7.73 -7.31
N GLY A 410 -0.50 8.17 -6.62
CA GLY A 410 -0.71 7.93 -5.18
C GLY A 410 -0.72 6.45 -4.75
N ALA A 411 -0.99 5.53 -5.68
CA ALA A 411 -1.06 4.10 -5.39
C ALA A 411 0.31 3.38 -5.40
N ALA A 412 1.41 4.03 -5.83
CA ALA A 412 2.72 3.39 -5.93
C ALA A 412 3.92 4.34 -5.80
N PRO A 413 5.08 3.84 -5.35
CA PRO A 413 5.35 2.47 -4.90
C PRO A 413 4.95 2.22 -3.45
N VAL A 414 4.58 3.25 -2.68
CA VAL A 414 3.99 3.06 -1.35
C VAL A 414 2.50 2.81 -1.54
N THR A 415 2.08 1.56 -1.32
CA THR A 415 0.75 1.08 -1.72
C THR A 415 -0.05 0.61 -0.49
N PRO A 416 -1.34 0.97 -0.36
CA PRO A 416 -2.21 0.40 0.66
C PRO A 416 -2.57 -1.06 0.34
N VAL A 417 -2.87 -1.86 1.36
CA VAL A 417 -3.31 -3.27 1.15
C VAL A 417 -4.81 -3.36 0.87
N GLY A 418 -5.60 -2.44 1.43
CA GLY A 418 -7.04 -2.32 1.24
C GLY A 418 -7.39 -0.96 0.65
N ILE A 419 -8.39 -0.92 -0.24
CA ILE A 419 -8.94 0.32 -0.81
C ILE A 419 -10.46 0.29 -0.71
N ASN A 420 -11.08 1.34 -0.16
CA ASN A 420 -12.54 1.49 -0.03
C ASN A 420 -12.99 2.81 -0.68
N LEU A 421 -13.68 2.71 -1.80
CA LEU A 421 -14.04 3.86 -2.64
C LEU A 421 -15.50 3.76 -3.13
N PRO A 422 -16.10 4.87 -3.59
CA PRO A 422 -15.55 6.22 -3.71
C PRO A 422 -15.53 6.98 -2.37
N ASN A 423 -14.89 8.15 -2.34
CA ASN A 423 -14.77 8.99 -1.14
C ASN A 423 -16.05 9.78 -0.84
N GLU A 424 -16.89 10.04 -1.84
CA GLU A 424 -18.13 10.82 -1.70
C GLU A 424 -19.18 10.08 -0.85
N GLN A 425 -19.39 10.59 0.36
CA GLN A 425 -20.22 9.93 1.37
C GLN A 425 -21.68 9.74 0.93
N ASP A 426 -22.23 10.67 0.16
CA ASP A 426 -23.61 10.57 -0.32
C ASP A 426 -23.78 9.46 -1.38
N ILE A 427 -22.76 9.25 -2.23
CA ILE A 427 -22.70 8.11 -3.16
C ILE A 427 -22.60 6.81 -2.35
N ARG A 428 -21.73 6.75 -1.34
CA ARG A 428 -21.59 5.56 -0.48
C ARG A 428 -22.89 5.18 0.22
N GLN A 429 -23.61 6.18 0.73
CA GLN A 429 -24.89 5.98 1.42
C GLN A 429 -26.02 5.53 0.47
N THR A 430 -26.06 6.08 -0.76
CA THR A 430 -27.18 5.87 -1.68
C THR A 430 -26.96 4.71 -2.65
N HIS A 431 -25.72 4.51 -3.09
CA HIS A 431 -25.35 3.60 -4.17
C HIS A 431 -24.39 2.48 -3.73
N GLY A 432 -23.74 2.62 -2.57
CA GLY A 432 -22.79 1.64 -2.02
C GLY A 432 -21.34 2.01 -2.28
N SER A 433 -20.43 1.11 -1.92
CA SER A 433 -18.99 1.24 -2.12
C SER A 433 -18.37 -0.07 -2.61
N LYS A 434 -17.14 0.02 -3.12
CA LYS A 434 -16.30 -1.12 -3.46
C LYS A 434 -15.11 -1.21 -2.51
N ASN A 435 -14.78 -2.43 -2.11
CA ASN A 435 -13.61 -2.74 -1.31
C ASN A 435 -12.69 -3.68 -2.09
N PHE A 436 -11.45 -3.26 -2.29
CA PHE A 436 -10.43 -4.08 -2.92
C PHE A 436 -9.37 -4.45 -1.90
N TYR A 437 -9.07 -5.74 -1.84
CA TYR A 437 -7.91 -6.27 -1.11
C TYR A 437 -6.84 -6.65 -2.13
N LEU A 438 -5.71 -5.95 -2.12
CA LEU A 438 -4.62 -6.14 -3.08
C LEU A 438 -3.79 -7.37 -2.68
N SER A 439 -4.25 -8.54 -3.10
CA SER A 439 -3.73 -9.84 -2.64
C SER A 439 -2.24 -10.02 -2.93
N GLY A 440 -1.77 -9.62 -4.11
CA GLY A 440 -0.35 -9.70 -4.47
C GLY A 440 0.55 -8.71 -3.69
N VAL A 441 0.02 -7.56 -3.27
CA VAL A 441 0.74 -6.59 -2.42
C VAL A 441 0.84 -7.15 -1.01
N ASP A 442 -0.25 -7.71 -0.50
CA ASP A 442 -0.25 -8.36 0.81
C ASP A 442 0.66 -9.58 0.86
N ASP A 443 0.69 -10.41 -0.18
CA ASP A 443 1.61 -11.55 -0.28
C ASP A 443 3.06 -11.10 -0.16
N ALA A 444 3.45 -10.08 -0.94
CA ALA A 444 4.80 -9.55 -0.93
C ALA A 444 5.18 -9.02 0.46
N GLY A 445 4.32 -8.20 1.06
CA GLY A 445 4.55 -7.64 2.39
C GLY A 445 4.54 -8.71 3.49
N SER A 446 3.67 -9.71 3.38
CA SER A 446 3.52 -10.80 4.34
C SER A 446 4.65 -11.82 4.28
N ALA A 447 5.27 -12.03 3.11
CA ALA A 447 6.47 -12.86 2.99
C ALA A 447 7.61 -12.35 3.89
N VAL A 448 7.85 -11.03 3.89
CA VAL A 448 8.89 -10.40 4.72
C VAL A 448 8.43 -10.27 6.18
N ARG A 449 7.24 -9.73 6.39
CA ARG A 449 6.67 -9.50 7.72
C ARG A 449 6.49 -10.80 8.49
N GLY A 450 5.90 -11.81 7.86
CA GLY A 450 5.60 -13.08 8.49
C GLY A 450 6.87 -13.79 8.97
N LYS A 451 7.90 -13.83 8.11
CA LYS A 451 9.22 -14.35 8.45
C LYS A 451 9.86 -13.57 9.60
N ALA A 452 9.88 -12.24 9.53
CA ALA A 452 10.46 -11.40 10.58
C ALA A 452 9.74 -11.56 11.93
N ILE A 453 8.40 -11.63 11.93
CA ILE A 453 7.61 -11.86 13.14
C ILE A 453 7.93 -13.23 13.73
N GLY A 454 7.88 -14.30 12.93
CA GLY A 454 8.12 -15.66 13.41
C GLY A 454 9.53 -15.87 13.97
N GLN A 455 10.54 -15.32 13.28
CA GLN A 455 11.94 -15.50 13.64
C GLN A 455 12.39 -14.61 14.79
N GLN A 456 11.82 -13.41 14.90
CA GLN A 456 12.31 -12.40 15.85
C GLN A 456 11.34 -12.22 17.02
N LEU A 457 10.03 -12.15 16.79
CA LEU A 457 9.04 -11.61 17.74
C LEU A 457 8.12 -12.67 18.37
N ILE A 458 8.10 -13.88 17.83
CA ILE A 458 7.39 -15.02 18.41
C ILE A 458 8.33 -15.77 19.35
N LEU A 459 7.83 -16.16 20.53
CA LEU A 459 8.61 -16.99 21.45
C LEU A 459 8.95 -18.33 20.77
N PRO A 460 10.18 -18.86 20.93
CA PRO A 460 10.60 -20.09 20.26
C PRO A 460 9.67 -21.30 20.47
N SER A 461 8.94 -21.35 21.59
CA SER A 461 7.96 -22.40 21.89
C SER A 461 6.73 -22.39 20.98
N TYR A 462 6.45 -21.30 20.26
CA TYR A 462 5.32 -21.18 19.34
C TYR A 462 5.73 -21.17 17.86
N THR A 463 7.03 -21.23 17.52
CA THR A 463 7.49 -21.08 16.13
C THR A 463 6.89 -22.13 15.20
N VAL A 464 6.80 -23.39 15.63
CA VAL A 464 6.22 -24.48 14.82
C VAL A 464 4.74 -24.22 14.51
N ASP A 465 3.97 -23.79 15.51
CA ASP A 465 2.55 -23.47 15.32
C ASP A 465 2.37 -22.21 14.47
N TYR A 466 3.24 -21.22 14.67
CA TYR A 466 3.23 -19.99 13.89
C TYR A 466 3.51 -20.27 12.41
N ASP A 467 4.56 -21.03 12.08
CA ASP A 467 4.91 -21.34 10.68
C ASP A 467 3.80 -22.13 9.99
N ARG A 468 3.10 -23.01 10.74
CA ARG A 468 1.95 -23.77 10.25
C ARG A 468 0.72 -22.88 10.01
N CYS A 469 0.43 -21.96 10.92
CA CYS A 469 -0.83 -21.20 10.92
C CYS A 469 -0.75 -19.85 10.19
N ALA A 470 0.41 -19.18 10.18
CA ALA A 470 0.63 -17.86 9.59
C ALA A 470 0.09 -17.71 8.15
N PRO A 471 0.30 -18.70 7.24
CA PRO A 471 -0.22 -18.61 5.87
C PRO A 471 -1.75 -18.52 5.76
N SER A 472 -2.50 -18.97 6.77
CA SER A 472 -3.97 -18.89 6.78
C SER A 472 -4.49 -17.73 7.63
N ILE A 473 -3.91 -17.51 8.82
CA ILE A 473 -4.42 -16.51 9.78
C ILE A 473 -4.23 -15.07 9.30
N PHE A 474 -3.18 -14.75 8.52
CA PHE A 474 -2.98 -13.37 8.05
C PHE A 474 -3.98 -12.97 6.95
N PRO A 475 -4.17 -13.74 5.88
CA PRO A 475 -5.24 -13.46 4.92
C PRO A 475 -6.63 -13.44 5.58
N ALA A 476 -6.90 -14.36 6.52
CA ALA A 476 -8.16 -14.38 7.26
C ALA A 476 -8.35 -13.12 8.10
N ALA A 477 -7.32 -12.66 8.82
CA ALA A 477 -7.39 -11.44 9.63
C ALA A 477 -7.74 -10.23 8.77
N VAL A 478 -7.10 -10.06 7.61
CA VAL A 478 -7.37 -8.95 6.69
C VAL A 478 -8.77 -9.06 6.10
N ALA A 479 -9.15 -10.23 5.57
CA ALA A 479 -10.48 -10.42 4.99
C ALA A 479 -11.61 -10.16 6.01
N LEU A 480 -11.45 -10.63 7.24
CA LEU A 480 -12.42 -10.40 8.31
C LEU A 480 -12.45 -8.93 8.74
N HIS A 481 -11.29 -8.27 8.85
CA HIS A 481 -11.18 -6.85 9.19
C HIS A 481 -11.92 -5.98 8.15
N GLU A 482 -11.66 -6.19 6.87
CA GLU A 482 -12.26 -5.40 5.79
C GLU A 482 -13.76 -5.66 5.62
N ILE A 483 -14.18 -6.93 5.62
CA ILE A 483 -15.55 -7.31 5.27
C ILE A 483 -16.46 -7.24 6.49
N THR A 484 -16.08 -7.94 7.56
CA THR A 484 -16.92 -8.05 8.77
C THR A 484 -16.58 -6.98 9.80
N GLY A 485 -15.35 -6.49 9.84
CA GLY A 485 -14.93 -5.40 10.71
C GLY A 485 -15.61 -4.10 10.29
N HIS A 486 -15.12 -3.41 9.26
CA HIS A 486 -15.71 -2.14 8.81
C HIS A 486 -17.20 -2.24 8.40
N GLY A 487 -17.63 -3.41 7.91
CA GLY A 487 -19.02 -3.65 7.51
C GLY A 487 -20.03 -3.88 8.65
N SER A 488 -19.61 -4.06 9.89
CA SER A 488 -20.48 -4.38 11.03
C SER A 488 -20.89 -3.16 11.88
N GLY A 489 -21.95 -3.35 12.66
CA GLY A 489 -22.46 -2.37 13.61
C GLY A 489 -23.23 -1.21 12.97
N LYS A 490 -24.14 -0.60 13.74
CA LYS A 490 -24.86 0.63 13.36
C LYS A 490 -24.80 1.68 14.46
N THR A 491 -24.96 2.93 14.07
CA THR A 491 -24.99 4.06 15.00
C THR A 491 -26.33 4.20 15.71
N ASN A 492 -26.33 4.89 16.85
CA ASN A 492 -27.54 5.28 17.53
C ASN A 492 -28.27 6.36 16.68
N PRO A 493 -29.58 6.24 16.38
CA PRO A 493 -30.33 7.25 15.64
C PRO A 493 -30.32 8.67 16.27
N ALA A 494 -29.98 8.78 17.55
CA ALA A 494 -29.76 10.04 18.24
C ALA A 494 -28.49 10.77 17.78
N LEU A 495 -27.47 10.05 17.30
CA LEU A 495 -26.26 10.62 16.72
C LEU A 495 -26.61 11.19 15.34
N LYS A 496 -26.75 12.53 15.26
CA LYS A 496 -27.18 13.25 14.04
C LYS A 496 -26.04 13.56 13.06
N GLN A 497 -24.81 13.16 13.38
CA GLN A 497 -23.62 13.44 12.59
C GLN A 497 -22.84 12.15 12.32
N ASP A 498 -21.94 12.18 11.35
CA ASP A 498 -21.04 11.06 11.09
C ASP A 498 -20.19 10.72 12.34
N PRO A 499 -20.02 9.44 12.70
CA PRO A 499 -19.23 9.05 13.86
C PRO A 499 -17.78 9.54 13.84
N LYS A 500 -17.12 9.56 12.68
CA LYS A 500 -15.75 10.08 12.55
C LYS A 500 -15.72 11.56 12.87
N ALA A 501 -16.72 12.32 12.40
CA ALA A 501 -16.85 13.74 12.74
C ALA A 501 -17.12 13.96 14.24
N ALA A 502 -17.91 13.09 14.87
CA ALA A 502 -18.15 13.14 16.31
C ALA A 502 -16.89 12.85 17.15
N LEU A 503 -16.11 11.86 16.73
CA LEU A 503 -14.94 11.35 17.44
C LEU A 503 -13.64 12.09 17.12
N ARG A 504 -13.62 12.93 16.07
CA ARG A 504 -12.51 13.82 15.71
C ARG A 504 -11.18 13.06 15.57
N GLU A 505 -10.14 13.46 16.28
CA GLU A 505 -8.79 12.89 16.19
C GLU A 505 -8.68 11.43 16.67
N TYR A 506 -9.75 10.87 17.25
CA TYR A 506 -9.81 9.49 17.70
C TYR A 506 -10.62 8.58 16.77
N GLY A 507 -11.33 9.15 15.79
CA GLY A 507 -12.28 8.41 14.95
C GLY A 507 -11.64 7.29 14.16
N SER A 508 -10.51 7.56 13.49
CA SER A 508 -9.78 6.57 12.70
C SER A 508 -9.20 5.45 13.57
N THR A 509 -8.39 5.79 14.59
CA THR A 509 -7.85 4.81 15.56
C THR A 509 -8.95 3.90 16.15
N LEU A 510 -10.11 4.47 16.51
CA LEU A 510 -11.21 3.70 17.09
C LEU A 510 -11.81 2.72 16.08
N GLU A 511 -12.02 3.17 14.85
CA GLU A 511 -12.61 2.32 13.79
C GLU A 511 -11.68 1.16 13.42
N GLU A 512 -10.36 1.42 13.33
CA GLU A 512 -9.34 0.39 13.09
C GLU A 512 -9.29 -0.64 14.22
N ALA A 513 -9.29 -0.19 15.48
CA ALA A 513 -9.28 -1.08 16.64
C ALA A 513 -10.54 -1.96 16.67
N ARG A 514 -11.70 -1.38 16.35
CA ARG A 514 -12.96 -2.11 16.28
C ARG A 514 -12.90 -3.19 15.18
N ALA A 515 -12.43 -2.86 13.98
CA ALA A 515 -12.36 -3.81 12.87
C ALA A 515 -11.35 -4.95 13.14
N GLU A 516 -10.17 -4.67 13.72
CA GLU A 516 -9.22 -5.71 14.16
C GLU A 516 -9.84 -6.62 15.24
N LEU A 517 -10.58 -6.06 16.21
CA LEU A 517 -11.24 -6.84 17.25
C LEU A 517 -12.38 -7.73 16.71
N VAL A 518 -13.12 -7.28 15.70
CA VAL A 518 -14.08 -8.13 15.00
C VAL A 518 -13.38 -9.34 14.39
N ALA A 519 -12.25 -9.13 13.69
CA ALA A 519 -11.50 -10.24 13.11
C ALA A 519 -10.99 -11.22 14.18
N LEU A 520 -10.50 -10.70 15.31
CA LEU A 520 -10.08 -11.52 16.45
C LEU A 520 -11.25 -12.31 17.07
N HIS A 521 -12.44 -11.72 17.19
CA HIS A 521 -13.63 -12.38 17.70
C HIS A 521 -14.09 -13.51 16.77
N VAL A 522 -14.20 -13.23 15.47
CA VAL A 522 -14.66 -14.21 14.47
C VAL A 522 -13.69 -15.38 14.33
N ALA A 523 -12.39 -15.20 14.54
CA ALA A 523 -11.42 -16.29 14.47
C ALA A 523 -11.74 -17.47 15.42
N TRP A 524 -12.41 -17.20 16.55
CA TRP A 524 -12.80 -18.23 17.52
C TRP A 524 -14.10 -18.96 17.17
N ASP A 525 -14.90 -18.42 16.28
CA ASP A 525 -16.20 -18.97 15.93
C ASP A 525 -16.09 -20.21 15.01
N PRO A 526 -16.86 -21.28 15.27
CA PRO A 526 -16.90 -22.47 14.43
C PRO A 526 -17.11 -22.20 12.94
N LYS A 527 -17.88 -21.17 12.58
CA LYS A 527 -18.11 -20.81 11.18
C LYS A 527 -16.83 -20.39 10.45
N ALA A 528 -15.86 -19.77 11.14
CA ALA A 528 -14.59 -19.41 10.52
C ALA A 528 -13.80 -20.65 10.06
N ARG A 529 -13.92 -21.77 10.78
CA ARG A 529 -13.33 -23.07 10.40
C ARG A 529 -14.13 -23.76 9.31
N GLU A 530 -15.46 -23.73 9.39
CA GLU A 530 -16.36 -24.25 8.35
C GLU A 530 -16.12 -23.59 6.99
N LEU A 531 -15.84 -22.29 6.98
CA LEU A 531 -15.51 -21.52 5.77
C LEU A 531 -14.06 -21.72 5.29
N GLY A 532 -13.23 -22.45 6.05
CA GLY A 532 -11.83 -22.69 5.74
C GLY A 532 -10.90 -21.48 5.95
N LEU A 533 -11.32 -20.48 6.73
CA LEU A 533 -10.52 -19.29 7.03
C LEU A 533 -9.44 -19.60 8.07
N ILE A 534 -9.85 -20.33 9.11
CA ILE A 534 -8.99 -20.75 10.22
C ILE A 534 -8.90 -22.28 10.17
N PRO A 535 -7.70 -22.88 10.07
CA PRO A 535 -7.57 -24.33 9.92
C PRO A 535 -8.11 -25.14 11.10
N ASP A 536 -7.74 -24.75 12.33
CA ASP A 536 -8.10 -25.44 13.56
C ASP A 536 -8.10 -24.47 14.77
N GLU A 537 -8.52 -24.95 15.94
CA GLU A 537 -8.54 -24.16 17.17
C GLU A 537 -7.15 -23.66 17.58
N ARG A 538 -6.10 -24.46 17.31
CA ARG A 538 -4.72 -24.06 17.57
C ARG A 538 -4.30 -22.88 16.70
N CYS A 539 -4.77 -22.78 15.46
CA CYS A 539 -4.56 -21.60 14.64
C CYS A 539 -5.38 -20.39 15.08
N ALA A 540 -6.55 -20.56 15.71
CA ALA A 540 -7.26 -19.45 16.36
C ALA A 540 -6.47 -18.91 17.58
N GLU A 541 -5.93 -19.81 18.41
CA GLU A 541 -4.99 -19.46 19.48
C GLU A 541 -3.76 -18.75 18.93
N MET A 542 -3.18 -19.24 17.84
CA MET A 542 -2.01 -18.64 17.22
C MET A 542 -2.31 -17.26 16.61
N MET A 543 -3.53 -17.02 16.13
CA MET A 543 -3.97 -15.69 15.72
C MET A 543 -3.99 -14.71 16.90
N ALA A 544 -4.45 -15.15 18.07
CA ALA A 544 -4.36 -14.35 19.30
C ALA A 544 -2.89 -14.15 19.74
N GLN A 545 -2.10 -15.22 19.83
CA GLN A 545 -0.71 -15.17 20.31
C GLN A 545 0.22 -14.37 19.37
N SER A 546 -0.01 -14.39 18.05
CA SER A 546 0.77 -13.57 17.12
C SER A 546 0.36 -12.09 17.10
N TYR A 547 -0.80 -11.72 17.64
CA TYR A 547 -1.30 -10.35 17.59
C TYR A 547 -0.41 -9.34 18.34
N PRO A 548 0.04 -9.61 19.59
CA PRO A 548 1.02 -8.76 20.25
C PRO A 548 2.35 -8.65 19.50
N ALA A 549 2.81 -9.73 18.86
CA ALA A 549 4.03 -9.71 18.05
C ALA A 549 3.89 -8.85 16.79
N ARG A 550 2.71 -8.83 16.16
CA ARG A 550 2.37 -7.92 15.04
C ARG A 550 2.40 -6.45 15.48
N MET A 551 1.87 -6.14 16.67
CA MET A 551 1.95 -4.79 17.24
C MET A 551 3.41 -4.37 17.47
N LEU A 552 4.21 -5.24 18.10
CA LEU A 552 5.64 -4.98 18.29
C LEU A 552 6.33 -4.73 16.94
N PHE A 553 6.09 -5.58 15.94
CA PHE A 553 6.67 -5.42 14.59
C PHE A 553 6.45 -4.03 14.01
N ARG A 554 5.29 -3.40 14.23
CA ARG A 554 5.03 -2.05 13.71
C ARG A 554 5.81 -0.94 14.43
N LEU A 555 6.27 -1.16 15.67
CA LEU A 555 7.10 -0.18 16.38
C LEU A 555 8.41 0.14 15.65
N ARG A 556 8.88 -0.74 14.75
CA ARG A 556 10.07 -0.48 13.91
C ARG A 556 9.93 0.77 13.03
N MET A 557 8.71 1.17 12.72
CA MET A 557 8.40 2.37 11.92
C MET A 557 8.61 3.67 12.74
N ILE A 558 8.79 3.58 14.05
CA ILE A 558 8.91 4.72 14.97
C ILE A 558 10.34 4.80 15.50
N ALA A 559 11.27 5.27 14.66
CA ALA A 559 12.69 5.32 15.01
C ALA A 559 12.98 6.22 16.24
N LYS A 560 12.21 7.31 16.44
CA LYS A 560 12.39 8.29 17.53
C LYS A 560 11.02 8.76 18.06
N GLY A 561 10.98 9.17 19.32
CA GLY A 561 9.78 9.71 19.98
C GLY A 561 9.17 8.76 21.00
N GLU A 562 8.13 9.26 21.68
CA GLU A 562 7.40 8.57 22.76
C GLU A 562 5.90 8.47 22.47
N VAL A 563 5.47 8.90 21.28
CA VAL A 563 4.08 8.96 20.86
C VAL A 563 3.90 8.14 19.59
N ILE A 564 2.79 7.43 19.53
CA ILE A 564 2.33 6.71 18.36
C ILE A 564 1.30 7.61 17.64
N GLU A 565 1.65 8.05 16.45
CA GLU A 565 0.80 8.93 15.63
C GLU A 565 -0.10 8.14 14.67
N GLU A 566 0.41 7.04 14.11
CA GLU A 566 -0.28 6.24 13.08
C GLU A 566 -1.43 5.43 13.68
N ASP A 567 -2.63 5.53 13.09
CA ASP A 567 -3.88 5.02 13.63
C ASP A 567 -3.89 3.49 13.83
N HIS A 568 -3.31 2.71 12.91
CA HIS A 568 -3.27 1.25 13.05
C HIS A 568 -2.32 0.82 14.18
N ILE A 569 -1.17 1.49 14.34
CA ILE A 569 -0.27 1.21 15.48
C ILE A 569 -0.98 1.60 16.79
N ARG A 570 -1.70 2.74 16.85
CA ARG A 570 -2.48 3.14 18.02
C ARG A 570 -3.56 2.12 18.35
N ALA A 571 -4.27 1.62 17.33
CA ALA A 571 -5.31 0.60 17.47
C ALA A 571 -4.76 -0.72 18.05
N GLN A 572 -3.66 -1.22 17.48
CA GLN A 572 -3.02 -2.45 17.96
C GLN A 572 -2.43 -2.28 19.37
N SER A 573 -1.82 -1.12 19.66
CA SER A 573 -1.34 -0.76 20.99
C SER A 573 -2.47 -0.71 22.02
N LEU A 574 -3.62 -0.10 21.65
CA LEU A 574 -4.84 -0.07 22.47
C LEU A 574 -5.28 -1.48 22.87
N ILE A 575 -5.44 -2.37 21.88
CA ILE A 575 -5.93 -3.74 22.11
C ILE A 575 -4.96 -4.53 23.00
N VAL A 576 -3.66 -4.52 22.66
CA VAL A 576 -2.65 -5.28 23.41
C VAL A 576 -2.54 -4.76 24.83
N ARG A 577 -2.47 -3.46 25.03
CA ARG A 577 -2.29 -2.87 26.37
C ARG A 577 -3.55 -2.96 27.23
N PHE A 578 -4.74 -2.96 26.63
CA PHE A 578 -5.97 -3.28 27.34
C PHE A 578 -5.97 -4.74 27.80
N ALA A 579 -5.59 -5.68 26.92
CA ALA A 579 -5.47 -7.09 27.28
C ALA A 579 -4.40 -7.36 28.36
N MET A 580 -3.31 -6.60 28.36
CA MET A 580 -2.32 -6.62 29.45
C MET A 580 -2.88 -6.11 30.78
N GLU A 581 -3.64 -5.01 30.78
CA GLU A 581 -4.31 -4.51 32.00
C GLU A 581 -5.28 -5.56 32.57
N LYS A 582 -5.93 -6.33 31.70
CA LYS A 582 -6.79 -7.46 32.09
C LYS A 582 -6.02 -8.72 32.51
N GLY A 583 -4.70 -8.74 32.35
CA GLY A 583 -3.84 -9.87 32.72
C GLY A 583 -3.76 -11.00 31.68
N ALA A 584 -4.36 -10.84 30.50
CA ALA A 584 -4.34 -11.83 29.42
C ALA A 584 -2.98 -11.92 28.71
N VAL A 585 -2.23 -10.81 28.69
CA VAL A 585 -0.92 -10.71 28.04
C VAL A 585 0.16 -10.33 29.05
N LYS A 586 1.33 -10.97 28.96
CA LYS A 586 2.49 -10.65 29.81
C LYS A 586 3.74 -10.38 28.98
N GLU A 587 4.57 -9.48 29.50
CA GLU A 587 5.94 -9.31 29.00
C GLU A 587 6.81 -10.50 29.42
N GLN A 588 7.60 -11.00 28.47
CA GLN A 588 8.72 -11.89 28.74
C GLN A 588 9.99 -11.28 28.16
N TRP A 589 11.03 -11.21 28.99
CA TRP A 589 12.36 -10.77 28.56
C TRP A 589 13.30 -11.98 28.55
N ARG A 590 13.81 -12.34 27.38
CA ARG A 590 14.78 -13.44 27.18
C ARG A 590 15.99 -12.91 26.44
N ASP A 591 17.18 -13.11 26.99
CA ASP A 591 18.45 -12.64 26.40
C ASP A 591 18.45 -11.15 26.04
N GLY A 592 17.78 -10.34 26.86
CA GLY A 592 17.65 -8.89 26.65
C GLY A 592 16.56 -8.48 25.65
N HIS A 593 15.84 -9.43 25.05
CA HIS A 593 14.81 -9.21 24.04
C HIS A 593 13.39 -9.37 24.58
N LEU A 594 12.50 -8.48 24.15
CA LEU A 594 11.08 -8.49 24.51
C LEU A 594 10.29 -9.49 23.66
N TYR A 595 9.41 -10.20 24.34
CA TYR A 595 8.31 -10.98 23.79
C TYR A 595 7.03 -10.66 24.57
N LEU A 596 5.89 -10.70 23.89
CA LEU A 596 4.58 -10.57 24.52
C LEU A 596 3.84 -11.90 24.35
N GLU A 597 3.47 -12.52 25.47
CA GLU A 597 2.77 -13.80 25.49
C GLU A 597 1.32 -13.63 25.94
N VAL A 598 0.40 -14.23 25.19
CA VAL A 598 -0.98 -14.46 25.62
C VAL A 598 -0.99 -15.68 26.54
N VAL A 599 -1.05 -15.44 27.84
CA VAL A 599 -0.91 -16.49 28.87
C VAL A 599 -2.23 -17.19 29.21
N ASP A 600 -3.35 -16.60 28.80
CA ASP A 600 -4.70 -17.16 28.96
C ASP A 600 -5.58 -16.73 27.78
N TYR A 601 -5.85 -17.66 26.87
CA TYR A 601 -6.65 -17.39 25.67
C TYR A 601 -8.12 -17.10 25.96
N LYS A 602 -8.69 -17.64 27.06
CA LYS A 602 -10.07 -17.34 27.45
C LYS A 602 -10.16 -15.93 28.02
N LEU A 603 -9.18 -15.53 28.82
CA LEU A 603 -9.08 -14.17 29.32
C LEU A 603 -8.79 -13.17 28.19
N TRP A 604 -7.99 -13.54 27.20
CA TRP A 604 -7.80 -12.77 25.97
C TRP A 604 -9.14 -12.54 25.27
N GLN A 605 -9.89 -13.59 24.95
CA GLN A 605 -11.20 -13.48 24.30
C GLN A 605 -12.14 -12.56 25.10
N LYS A 606 -12.25 -12.77 26.42
CA LYS A 606 -13.08 -11.93 27.29
C LYS A 606 -12.65 -10.46 27.24
N ALA A 607 -11.35 -10.18 27.30
CA ALA A 607 -10.83 -8.82 27.26
C ALA A 607 -11.07 -8.16 25.89
N THR A 608 -10.85 -8.88 24.80
CA THR A 608 -11.09 -8.37 23.45
C THR A 608 -12.57 -8.13 23.18
N ASP A 609 -13.45 -9.01 23.68
CA ASP A 609 -14.91 -8.86 23.53
C ASP A 609 -15.45 -7.68 24.35
N GLU A 610 -14.95 -7.48 25.58
CA GLU A 610 -15.27 -6.33 26.42
C GLU A 610 -14.89 -5.02 25.72
N LEU A 611 -13.67 -4.96 25.18
CA LEU A 611 -13.19 -3.78 24.45
C LEU A 611 -14.00 -3.58 23.16
N LEU A 612 -14.29 -4.64 22.41
CA LEU A 612 -15.06 -4.58 21.17
C LEU A 612 -16.46 -4.00 21.41
N ALA A 613 -17.14 -4.46 22.46
CA ALA A 613 -18.45 -3.96 22.84
C ALA A 613 -18.41 -2.46 23.19
N GLU A 614 -17.39 -2.02 23.94
CA GLU A 614 -17.24 -0.62 24.34
C GLU A 614 -16.87 0.28 23.15
N LEU A 615 -15.96 -0.14 22.26
CA LEU A 615 -15.64 0.62 21.06
C LEU A 615 -16.86 0.76 20.14
N MET A 616 -17.69 -0.28 20.03
CA MET A 616 -18.94 -0.19 19.27
C MET A 616 -19.92 0.80 19.91
N ARG A 617 -20.09 0.80 21.24
CA ARG A 617 -20.92 1.79 21.95
C ARG A 617 -20.42 3.21 21.68
N ILE A 618 -19.12 3.45 21.85
CA ILE A 618 -18.49 4.75 21.64
C ILE A 618 -18.73 5.25 20.22
N LYS A 619 -18.52 4.39 19.20
CA LYS A 619 -18.84 4.70 17.81
C LYS A 619 -20.32 5.05 17.63
N ALA A 620 -21.21 4.24 18.20
CA ALA A 620 -22.64 4.40 18.00
C ALA A 620 -23.19 5.68 18.62
N GLU A 621 -22.64 6.10 19.76
CA GLU A 621 -23.09 7.28 20.51
C GLU A 621 -22.27 8.54 20.19
N GLY A 622 -21.13 8.42 19.50
CA GLY A 622 -20.22 9.53 19.26
C GLY A 622 -19.52 10.01 20.54
N ASP A 623 -19.22 9.10 21.47
CA ASP A 623 -18.67 9.40 22.80
C ASP A 623 -17.17 9.76 22.72
N HIS A 624 -16.90 10.98 22.27
CA HIS A 624 -15.55 11.51 22.12
C HIS A 624 -14.75 11.45 23.42
N ALA A 625 -15.38 11.75 24.57
CA ALA A 625 -14.70 11.77 25.86
C ALA A 625 -14.14 10.38 26.21
N LYS A 626 -14.94 9.33 26.00
CA LYS A 626 -14.49 7.98 26.26
C LYS A 626 -13.49 7.46 25.23
N ALA A 627 -13.65 7.81 23.95
CA ALA A 627 -12.66 7.50 22.92
C ALA A 627 -11.27 8.07 23.30
N LYS A 628 -11.25 9.34 23.71
CA LYS A 628 -10.04 10.02 24.20
C LYS A 628 -9.42 9.29 25.39
N GLU A 629 -10.22 8.97 26.40
CA GLU A 629 -9.74 8.28 27.62
C GLU A 629 -9.04 6.96 27.28
N LEU A 630 -9.69 6.09 26.49
CA LEU A 630 -9.16 4.77 26.14
C LEU A 630 -7.91 4.89 25.27
N ILE A 631 -7.97 5.71 24.21
CA ILE A 631 -6.89 5.80 23.24
C ILE A 631 -5.68 6.52 23.83
N ASP A 632 -5.84 7.56 24.65
CA ASP A 632 -4.70 8.21 25.31
C ASP A 632 -4.02 7.29 26.32
N LYS A 633 -4.81 6.49 27.04
CA LYS A 633 -4.29 5.58 28.07
C LYS A 633 -3.54 4.41 27.44
N HIS A 634 -4.11 3.80 26.39
CA HIS A 634 -3.61 2.54 25.84
C HIS A 634 -3.00 2.65 24.43
N GLY A 635 -3.55 3.49 23.55
CA GLY A 635 -3.14 3.55 22.15
C GLY A 635 -1.98 4.51 21.85
N ALA A 636 -2.01 5.73 22.37
CA ALA A 636 -1.12 6.82 21.93
C ALA A 636 0.28 6.79 22.57
N LYS A 637 0.41 6.29 23.81
CA LYS A 637 1.69 6.28 24.54
C LYS A 637 2.54 5.10 24.13
N LEU A 638 3.74 5.36 23.62
CA LEU A 638 4.73 4.34 23.32
C LEU A 638 5.49 3.94 24.60
N ILE A 639 5.93 2.69 24.70
CA ILE A 639 6.87 2.24 25.74
C ILE A 639 8.28 2.27 25.11
N PRO A 640 9.15 3.24 25.47
CA PRO A 640 10.44 3.42 24.80
C PRO A 640 11.30 2.17 24.79
N LYS A 641 11.32 1.43 25.92
CA LYS A 641 12.06 0.17 26.04
C LYS A 641 11.62 -0.89 25.03
N TRP A 642 10.33 -1.00 24.73
CA TRP A 642 9.81 -1.94 23.74
C TRP A 642 10.25 -1.54 22.33
N ARG A 643 10.08 -0.26 21.99
CA ARG A 643 10.49 0.26 20.69
C ARG A 643 12.00 0.13 20.49
N ASP A 644 12.80 0.50 21.48
CA ASP A 644 14.26 0.48 21.38
C ASP A 644 14.78 -0.94 21.12
N ASP A 645 14.25 -1.95 21.84
CA ASP A 645 14.56 -3.36 21.57
C ASP A 645 14.12 -3.77 20.16
N VAL A 646 12.86 -3.55 19.80
CA VAL A 646 12.33 -3.99 18.50
C VAL A 646 13.06 -3.33 17.32
N VAL A 647 13.27 -2.01 17.37
CA VAL A 647 13.99 -1.27 16.33
C VAL A 647 15.41 -1.80 16.19
N ALA A 648 16.13 -1.98 17.31
CA ALA A 648 17.50 -2.50 17.28
C ALA A 648 17.55 -3.94 16.75
N ARG A 649 16.66 -4.81 17.23
CA ARG A 649 16.61 -6.23 16.88
C ARG A 649 16.24 -6.44 15.42
N LEU A 650 15.21 -5.77 14.93
CA LEU A 650 14.78 -5.89 13.53
C LEU A 650 15.78 -5.26 12.56
N LYS A 651 16.42 -4.14 12.95
CA LYS A 651 17.52 -3.57 12.16
C LYS A 651 18.72 -4.51 12.07
N ALA A 652 19.09 -5.16 13.18
CA ALA A 652 20.18 -6.15 13.19
C ALA A 652 19.84 -7.39 12.34
N ALA A 653 18.55 -7.75 12.25
CA ALA A 653 18.05 -8.81 11.38
C ALA A 653 17.86 -8.38 9.90
N GLY A 654 18.22 -7.14 9.53
CA GLY A 654 18.08 -6.64 8.17
C GLY A 654 16.64 -6.39 7.71
N VAL A 655 15.69 -6.30 8.64
CA VAL A 655 14.26 -6.11 8.33
C VAL A 655 14.00 -4.63 8.03
N PRO A 656 13.44 -4.29 6.85
CA PRO A 656 13.12 -2.91 6.50
C PRO A 656 12.02 -2.30 7.39
N SER A 657 12.12 -0.98 7.61
CA SER A 657 11.13 -0.19 8.32
C SER A 657 9.83 -0.05 7.51
N HIS A 658 9.98 0.20 6.20
CA HIS A 658 8.89 0.45 5.27
C HIS A 658 9.02 -0.45 4.04
N PHE A 659 7.94 -0.57 3.27
CA PHE A 659 7.93 -1.30 2.02
C PHE A 659 7.49 -0.41 0.86
N ALA A 660 8.13 -0.61 -0.28
CA ALA A 660 7.77 -0.08 -1.57
C ALA A 660 7.49 -1.27 -2.51
N PHE A 661 6.43 -1.20 -3.29
CA PHE A 661 5.95 -2.27 -4.13
C PHE A 661 6.13 -1.92 -5.61
N VAL A 662 6.75 -2.82 -6.36
CA VAL A 662 6.85 -2.74 -7.82
C VAL A 662 5.79 -3.66 -8.39
N SER A 663 4.72 -3.04 -8.91
CA SER A 663 3.69 -3.72 -9.69
C SER A 663 4.23 -4.17 -11.05
N PRO A 664 3.65 -5.22 -11.65
CA PRO A 664 4.04 -5.66 -12.98
C PRO A 664 3.72 -4.61 -14.06
N ARG A 665 4.12 -4.87 -15.30
CA ARG A 665 3.72 -4.09 -16.48
C ARG A 665 3.16 -4.99 -17.56
N LEU A 666 2.18 -4.49 -18.30
CA LEU A 666 1.58 -5.22 -19.42
C LEU A 666 2.29 -4.85 -20.73
N LYS A 667 2.78 -5.86 -21.44
CA LYS A 667 3.42 -5.72 -22.75
C LYS A 667 2.43 -6.07 -23.85
N ALA A 668 2.24 -5.15 -24.80
CA ALA A 668 1.43 -5.40 -25.98
C ALA A 668 2.01 -6.51 -26.86
N LEU A 669 1.14 -7.36 -27.37
CA LEU A 669 1.41 -8.27 -28.48
C LEU A 669 0.71 -7.70 -29.71
N THR A 670 1.47 -7.48 -30.79
CA THR A 670 0.97 -6.80 -32.00
C THR A 670 0.92 -7.71 -33.22
N ASP A 671 -0.02 -7.45 -34.12
CA ASP A 671 -0.01 -8.02 -35.46
C ASP A 671 1.05 -7.36 -36.37
N ASP A 672 1.20 -7.85 -37.61
CA ASP A 672 2.15 -7.31 -38.60
C ASP A 672 1.87 -5.84 -39.00
N LYS A 673 0.68 -5.32 -38.66
CA LYS A 673 0.28 -3.93 -38.92
C LYS A 673 0.51 -3.02 -37.71
N GLY A 674 1.02 -3.57 -36.60
CA GLY A 674 1.25 -2.84 -35.35
C GLY A 674 0.00 -2.65 -34.49
N ASN A 675 -1.12 -3.33 -34.81
CA ASN A 675 -2.30 -3.29 -33.95
C ASN A 675 -2.09 -4.20 -32.74
N VAL A 676 -2.47 -3.73 -31.56
CA VAL A 676 -2.44 -4.56 -30.34
C VAL A 676 -3.56 -5.59 -30.42
N VAL A 677 -3.19 -6.88 -30.45
CA VAL A 677 -4.13 -8.01 -30.57
C VAL A 677 -4.24 -8.83 -29.30
N ASP A 678 -3.27 -8.71 -28.39
CA ASP A 678 -3.29 -9.30 -27.05
C ASP A 678 -2.28 -8.57 -26.15
N ALA A 679 -2.17 -8.97 -24.89
CA ALA A 679 -1.15 -8.50 -23.97
C ALA A 679 -0.61 -9.62 -23.08
N THR A 680 0.67 -9.54 -22.75
CA THR A 680 1.34 -10.40 -21.75
C THR A 680 1.76 -9.58 -20.55
N ILE A 681 2.14 -10.25 -19.46
CA ILE A 681 2.56 -9.63 -18.21
C ILE A 681 4.08 -9.75 -18.03
N VAL A 682 4.69 -8.70 -17.49
CA VAL A 682 6.11 -8.65 -17.12
C VAL A 682 6.19 -8.25 -15.65
N ASP A 683 6.53 -9.21 -14.80
CA ASP A 683 6.72 -9.03 -13.36
C ASP A 683 8.20 -9.03 -12.94
N SER A 684 9.12 -9.17 -13.91
CA SER A 684 10.56 -9.29 -13.67
C SER A 684 11.29 -7.96 -13.48
N LEU A 685 10.61 -6.82 -13.66
CA LEU A 685 11.22 -5.49 -13.67
C LEU A 685 11.70 -5.06 -12.28
N SER A 686 12.84 -4.40 -12.22
CA SER A 686 13.27 -3.64 -11.04
C SER A 686 12.49 -2.32 -10.92
N LEU A 687 12.62 -1.65 -9.75
CA LEU A 687 12.08 -0.30 -9.53
C LEU A 687 12.56 0.68 -10.60
N VAL A 688 13.85 0.64 -10.91
CA VAL A 688 14.50 1.57 -11.85
C VAL A 688 14.05 1.31 -13.28
N GLU A 689 13.99 0.04 -13.70
CA GLU A 689 13.50 -0.31 -15.03
C GLU A 689 12.05 0.09 -15.22
N THR A 690 11.20 -0.18 -14.23
CA THR A 690 9.78 0.22 -14.24
C THR A 690 9.65 1.73 -14.40
N ALA A 691 10.37 2.51 -13.60
CA ALA A 691 10.32 3.98 -13.68
C ALA A 691 10.77 4.51 -15.05
N LEU A 692 11.86 3.98 -15.62
CA LEU A 692 12.37 4.40 -16.93
C LEU A 692 11.46 3.96 -18.09
N ILE A 693 10.81 2.82 -17.97
CA ILE A 693 9.81 2.33 -18.94
C ILE A 693 8.58 3.24 -18.93
N ASP A 694 8.03 3.54 -17.75
CA ASP A 694 6.86 4.41 -17.60
C ASP A 694 7.13 5.83 -18.11
N ALA A 695 8.37 6.30 -17.94
CA ALA A 695 8.84 7.57 -18.49
C ALA A 695 9.08 7.57 -20.01
N GLY A 696 8.95 6.41 -20.69
CA GLY A 696 9.25 6.25 -22.10
C GLY A 696 10.74 6.37 -22.44
N LYS A 697 11.62 6.21 -21.44
CA LYS A 697 13.08 6.31 -21.56
C LYS A 697 13.74 4.95 -21.85
N LYS A 698 13.05 3.85 -21.56
CA LYS A 698 13.46 2.49 -21.92
C LYS A 698 12.30 1.74 -22.58
N PRO A 699 12.58 0.85 -23.56
CA PRO A 699 11.55 -0.03 -24.11
C PRO A 699 11.16 -1.11 -23.10
N MET A 700 9.93 -1.62 -23.23
CA MET A 700 9.53 -2.86 -22.55
C MET A 700 10.37 -4.03 -23.07
N PRO A 701 10.95 -4.87 -22.18
CA PRO A 701 11.76 -6.04 -22.56
C PRO A 701 10.92 -7.09 -23.28
#